data_AF-A0A964ETV7-F1
#
_entry.id   AF-A0A964ETV7-F1
#
_cell.length_a   1.000
_cell.length_b   1.000
_cell.length_c   1.000
_cell.angle_alpha   90.00
_cell.angle_beta   90.00
_cell.angle_gamma   90.00
#
_symmetry.space_group_name_H-M   'P 1'
#
loop_
_entity.id
_entity.type
_entity.pdbx_description
1 polymer ?
#
loop_
_entity_poly.entity_id
_entity_poly.type
_entity_poly.pdbx_seq_one_letter_code
_entity_poly.pdbx_strand_id
1 'polypeptide(L)'
;MRPRRLIITLSVAAAAGACAPRSTGDVELLAEKAADPRFVDVVDDNGEVITERRNRPAGRLVKGLGVRDADVRQASHEALVALGPAALDELIEAVDGREPYAQAAVRTVGSIGEPSTFLWLDELSRDTELHQAAEVAFDHAEQALWKRISTDPTLELCDQYLEWFERGAHAREVEEARDGLQAWESLLALGEEPSEAQLIGHIERYPGTKAEFEARRMLADRYLRTAEFELAAGRPDTALARVNDAKRWAPDRDTSEVEARVRAGLGRKLAERNDIDAAIHELALSVELGGDEGRADLGRLYLMRSDARFSRGDLVGGMVDLTRAREAAPTMRDSLTQNQQARVEELFNAVKSGAANRDQAAGALAVSGVENLDRLRAAVLERLALGDPQPLQGAGNAGLRADAPDATKAWIGGLLDEALNRTQSNAMALLNDGSQLEAMLRPAQPWAPATAATRDAVAGLLAGYEVAVELAQRYVASGGQLSTAVPDERPRSAQELSLELFHGRRPSDGNLGVLLRVQLLRHTLDAATRLEELARKDPARLALQFVGRTTLPADMVEWAVLADDAYGRIWKPSYPVPLPDGSAGEMRSVRSGGTLRIELRVPPRGGGVSDGVLSDGLTAILGSARLLFAADPALERVEVAIGMGQAPNWVLSNTVQLAIRRGDLERMDWVNIERSTPFMGRRHLGLVPSVTGG
;
A
#
# COMPACT_ATOMS: atom_id res chain seq x y z
N MET A 1 29.46 -73.13 -57.07
CA MET A 1 28.45 -73.67 -56.14
C MET A 1 28.03 -72.54 -55.22
N ARG A 2 26.80 -72.03 -55.37
CA ARG A 2 26.26 -70.92 -54.56
C ARG A 2 25.55 -71.48 -53.33
N PRO A 3 25.64 -70.85 -52.14
CA PRO A 3 24.94 -71.32 -50.95
C PRO A 3 23.43 -71.16 -51.13
N ARG A 4 22.67 -72.21 -50.81
CA ARG A 4 21.20 -72.19 -50.75
C ARG A 4 20.78 -71.45 -49.48
N ARG A 5 19.97 -70.38 -49.63
CA ARG A 5 19.36 -69.63 -48.54
C ARG A 5 18.03 -70.30 -48.18
N LEU A 6 17.84 -70.65 -46.90
CA LEU A 6 16.53 -70.92 -46.34
C LEU A 6 15.84 -69.56 -46.19
N ILE A 7 14.72 -69.35 -46.88
CA ILE A 7 13.92 -68.12 -46.74
C ILE A 7 12.71 -68.48 -45.88
N ILE A 8 12.80 -68.24 -44.57
CA ILE A 8 11.59 -68.18 -43.75
C ILE A 8 10.90 -66.88 -44.12
N THR A 9 9.93 -67.00 -45.03
CA THR A 9 9.07 -65.88 -45.37
C THR A 9 7.98 -65.84 -44.31
N LEU A 10 8.18 -65.05 -43.25
CA LEU A 10 7.04 -64.51 -42.51
C LEU A 10 6.25 -63.68 -43.53
N SER A 11 5.09 -64.18 -43.96
CA SER A 11 4.18 -63.50 -44.90
C SER A 11 3.55 -62.26 -44.27
N VAL A 12 4.38 -61.29 -43.90
CA VAL A 12 4.00 -59.91 -43.60
C VAL A 12 4.68 -58.96 -44.62
N ALA A 13 5.78 -59.36 -45.26
CA ALA A 13 6.52 -58.48 -46.18
C ALA A 13 6.01 -58.45 -47.64
N ALA A 14 5.15 -59.39 -48.08
CA ALA A 14 4.69 -59.44 -49.47
C ALA A 14 3.47 -58.53 -49.79
N ALA A 15 2.88 -57.86 -48.80
CA ALA A 15 1.80 -56.88 -49.01
C ALA A 15 2.29 -55.42 -49.07
N ALA A 16 3.58 -55.16 -48.83
CA ALA A 16 4.17 -53.80 -48.85
C ALA A 16 4.66 -53.36 -50.25
N GLY A 17 4.36 -54.14 -51.29
CA GLY A 17 4.53 -53.73 -52.68
C GLY A 17 3.31 -52.96 -53.20
N ALA A 18 3.33 -51.64 -52.99
CA ALA A 18 2.40 -50.62 -53.52
C ALA A 18 1.11 -50.35 -52.73
N CYS A 19 1.22 -49.79 -51.51
CA CYS A 19 0.54 -48.56 -51.07
C CYS A 19 0.81 -48.31 -49.57
N ALA A 20 1.16 -47.08 -49.20
CA ALA A 20 1.28 -46.67 -47.80
C ALA A 20 -0.09 -46.74 -47.08
N PRO A 21 -0.14 -47.15 -45.79
CA PRO A 21 -1.39 -47.29 -45.05
C PRO A 21 -2.05 -45.93 -44.84
N ARG A 22 -3.37 -45.84 -45.06
CA ARG A 22 -4.13 -44.59 -45.03
C ARG A 22 -4.87 -44.36 -43.70
N SER A 23 -4.88 -45.33 -42.80
CA SER A 23 -5.48 -45.16 -41.47
C SER A 23 -4.88 -46.11 -40.44
N THR A 24 -5.01 -45.75 -39.16
CA THR A 24 -4.62 -46.57 -38.00
C THR A 24 -5.34 -47.92 -37.94
N GLY A 25 -6.55 -48.02 -38.52
CA GLY A 25 -7.29 -49.28 -38.60
C GLY A 25 -6.69 -50.34 -39.55
N ASP A 26 -5.89 -49.93 -40.55
CA ASP A 26 -5.22 -50.87 -41.46
C ASP A 26 -4.03 -51.58 -40.77
N VAL A 27 -3.44 -50.94 -39.76
CA VAL A 27 -2.31 -51.50 -38.98
C VAL A 27 -2.83 -52.49 -37.93
N GLU A 28 -3.96 -52.21 -37.29
CA GLU A 28 -4.62 -53.14 -36.35
C GLU A 28 -5.13 -54.40 -37.05
N LEU A 29 -5.74 -54.27 -38.23
CA LEU A 29 -6.20 -55.42 -39.03
C LEU A 29 -5.04 -56.32 -39.53
N LEU A 30 -3.84 -55.74 -39.70
CA LEU A 30 -2.63 -56.47 -40.10
C LEU A 30 -1.95 -57.16 -38.89
N ALA A 31 -1.94 -56.53 -37.72
CA ALA A 31 -1.49 -57.14 -36.47
C ALA A 31 -2.43 -58.28 -36.03
N GLU A 32 -3.74 -58.10 -36.17
CA GLU A 32 -4.75 -59.14 -35.88
C GLU A 32 -4.61 -60.35 -36.81
N LYS A 33 -4.29 -60.14 -38.09
CA LYS A 33 -4.03 -61.23 -39.04
C LYS A 33 -2.66 -61.89 -38.88
N ALA A 34 -1.65 -61.17 -38.40
CA ALA A 34 -0.32 -61.72 -38.10
C ALA A 34 -0.30 -62.53 -36.78
N ALA A 35 -1.24 -62.24 -35.87
CA ALA A 35 -1.43 -62.98 -34.62
C ALA A 35 -2.29 -64.26 -34.77
N ASP A 36 -2.87 -64.53 -35.96
CA ASP A 36 -3.61 -65.77 -36.21
C ASP A 36 -2.63 -66.91 -36.56
N PRO A 37 -2.43 -67.91 -35.66
CA PRO A 37 -1.48 -69.00 -35.86
C PRO A 37 -1.83 -69.92 -37.04
N ARG A 38 -2.98 -69.71 -37.69
CA ARG A 38 -3.37 -70.41 -38.92
C ARG A 38 -2.65 -69.92 -40.19
N PHE A 39 -1.89 -68.82 -40.13
CA PHE A 39 -1.26 -68.20 -41.31
C PHE A 39 0.28 -68.21 -41.33
N VAL A 40 0.93 -68.96 -40.43
CA VAL A 40 2.37 -69.21 -40.52
C VAL A 40 2.62 -70.39 -41.47
N ASP A 41 2.72 -70.11 -42.76
CA ASP A 41 3.14 -71.09 -43.76
C ASP A 41 4.65 -71.36 -43.61
N VAL A 42 4.99 -72.45 -42.93
CA VAL A 42 6.36 -72.97 -42.91
C VAL A 42 6.59 -73.70 -44.23
N VAL A 43 7.39 -73.07 -45.08
CA VAL A 43 7.78 -73.57 -46.39
C VAL A 43 9.07 -74.39 -46.24
N ASP A 44 9.15 -75.57 -46.85
CA ASP A 44 10.34 -76.41 -46.80
C ASP A 44 11.49 -75.89 -47.70
N ASP A 45 12.61 -76.61 -47.71
CA ASP A 45 13.80 -76.32 -48.53
C ASP A 45 13.53 -76.27 -50.05
N ASN A 46 12.32 -76.65 -50.50
CA ASN A 46 11.91 -76.70 -51.89
C ASN A 46 10.89 -75.61 -52.27
N GLY A 47 10.40 -74.81 -51.32
CA GLY A 47 9.40 -73.79 -51.61
C GLY A 47 7.95 -74.28 -51.53
N GLU A 48 7.68 -75.48 -51.00
CA GLU A 48 6.31 -76.01 -50.88
C GLU A 48 5.64 -75.64 -49.55
N VAL A 49 4.39 -75.14 -49.64
CA VAL A 49 3.53 -74.82 -48.50
C VAL A 49 2.94 -76.11 -47.92
N ILE A 50 3.43 -76.53 -46.75
CA ILE A 50 2.97 -77.76 -46.09
C ILE A 50 1.64 -77.51 -45.35
N THR A 51 0.51 -77.56 -46.07
CA THR A 51 -0.84 -77.47 -45.49
C THR A 51 -1.34 -78.83 -45.00
N GLU A 52 -0.89 -79.27 -43.81
CA GLU A 52 -1.49 -80.44 -43.15
C GLU A 52 -1.96 -80.14 -41.72
N ARG A 53 -3.25 -80.44 -41.52
CA ARG A 53 -4.18 -80.10 -40.42
C ARG A 53 -3.89 -80.78 -39.07
N ARG A 54 -2.66 -81.21 -38.81
CA ARG A 54 -2.20 -81.81 -37.53
C ARG A 54 -0.85 -81.30 -37.06
N ASN A 55 -0.43 -80.11 -37.50
CA ASN A 55 0.84 -79.53 -37.06
C ASN A 55 0.60 -78.60 -35.88
N ARG A 56 1.25 -78.90 -34.75
CA ARG A 56 1.46 -77.93 -33.67
C ARG A 56 2.48 -76.90 -34.19
N PRO A 57 2.08 -75.66 -34.51
CA PRO A 57 2.98 -74.66 -35.10
C PRO A 57 4.18 -74.36 -34.18
N ALA A 58 3.96 -74.39 -32.85
CA ALA A 58 5.01 -74.26 -31.85
C ALA A 58 6.12 -75.31 -32.02
N GLY A 59 5.80 -76.60 -32.19
CA GLY A 59 6.82 -77.64 -32.36
C GLY A 59 7.73 -77.48 -33.59
N ARG A 60 7.21 -76.88 -34.67
CA ARG A 60 8.04 -76.54 -35.85
C ARG A 60 8.99 -75.38 -35.54
N LEU A 61 8.50 -74.35 -34.85
CA LEU A 61 9.31 -73.20 -34.44
C LEU A 61 10.38 -73.62 -33.40
N VAL A 62 10.05 -74.52 -32.47
CA VAL A 62 11.00 -75.07 -31.49
C VAL A 62 12.16 -75.78 -32.19
N LYS A 63 11.90 -76.60 -33.21
CA LYS A 63 12.96 -77.20 -34.05
C LYS A 63 13.79 -76.14 -34.80
N GLY A 64 13.17 -75.03 -35.18
CA GLY A 64 13.82 -73.87 -35.78
C GLY A 64 14.96 -73.29 -34.94
N LEU A 65 14.89 -73.44 -33.60
CA LEU A 65 15.96 -73.03 -32.67
C LEU A 65 17.25 -73.83 -32.85
N GLY A 66 17.21 -75.03 -33.45
CA GLY A 66 18.38 -75.86 -33.73
C GLY A 66 19.02 -75.68 -35.10
N VAL A 67 18.43 -74.84 -35.96
CA VAL A 67 18.93 -74.61 -37.32
C VAL A 67 20.26 -73.85 -37.26
N ARG A 68 21.21 -74.16 -38.16
CA ARG A 68 22.54 -73.51 -38.18
C ARG A 68 22.49 -72.04 -38.60
N ASP A 69 21.52 -71.67 -39.41
CA ASP A 69 21.28 -70.30 -39.84
C ASP A 69 20.82 -69.44 -38.65
N ALA A 70 21.54 -68.34 -38.40
CA ALA A 70 21.27 -67.48 -37.26
C ALA A 70 19.96 -66.70 -37.41
N ASP A 71 19.61 -66.29 -38.64
CA ASP A 71 18.40 -65.52 -38.92
C ASP A 71 17.16 -66.38 -38.65
N VAL A 72 17.23 -67.66 -39.01
CA VAL A 72 16.17 -68.65 -38.78
C VAL A 72 15.94 -68.89 -37.28
N ARG A 73 17.02 -69.05 -36.50
CA ARG A 73 16.89 -69.23 -35.05
C ARG A 73 16.27 -68.01 -34.39
N GLN A 74 16.72 -66.81 -34.78
CA GLN A 74 16.21 -65.56 -34.23
C GLN A 74 14.72 -65.38 -34.55
N ALA A 75 14.32 -65.58 -35.81
CA ALA A 75 12.90 -65.50 -36.22
C ALA A 75 12.04 -66.55 -35.49
N SER A 76 12.58 -67.76 -35.28
CA SER A 76 11.89 -68.81 -34.53
C SER A 76 11.69 -68.42 -33.06
N HIS A 77 12.73 -67.86 -32.43
CA HIS A 77 12.66 -67.34 -31.07
C HIS A 77 11.62 -66.22 -30.94
N GLU A 78 11.66 -65.21 -31.81
CA GLU A 78 10.71 -64.09 -31.79
C GLU A 78 9.27 -64.56 -31.99
N ALA A 79 9.04 -65.50 -32.91
CA ALA A 79 7.72 -66.07 -33.14
C ALA A 79 7.22 -66.87 -31.92
N LEU A 80 8.10 -67.63 -31.25
CA LEU A 80 7.76 -68.37 -30.03
C LEU A 80 7.44 -67.42 -28.86
N VAL A 81 8.21 -66.35 -28.69
CA VAL A 81 7.92 -65.31 -27.69
C VAL A 81 6.57 -64.65 -27.98
N ALA A 82 6.28 -64.35 -29.25
CA ALA A 82 4.99 -63.78 -29.64
C ALA A 82 3.80 -64.73 -29.42
N LEU A 83 4.00 -66.05 -29.53
CA LEU A 83 2.99 -67.06 -29.18
C LEU A 83 2.73 -67.12 -27.67
N GLY A 84 3.68 -66.67 -26.84
CA GLY A 84 3.55 -66.61 -25.39
C GLY A 84 3.32 -67.99 -24.75
N PRO A 85 2.40 -68.10 -23.77
CA PRO A 85 2.16 -69.34 -23.03
C PRO A 85 1.82 -70.57 -23.90
N ALA A 86 1.25 -70.36 -25.10
CA ALA A 86 0.88 -71.44 -26.00
C ALA A 86 2.08 -72.23 -26.57
N ALA A 87 3.31 -71.69 -26.46
CA ALA A 87 4.53 -72.35 -26.90
C ALA A 87 5.24 -73.15 -25.79
N LEU A 88 4.83 -73.00 -24.53
CA LEU A 88 5.60 -73.50 -23.37
C LEU A 88 5.68 -75.02 -23.31
N ASP A 89 4.57 -75.74 -23.57
CA ASP A 89 4.56 -77.21 -23.50
C ASP A 89 5.59 -77.84 -24.45
N GLU A 90 5.66 -77.35 -25.69
CA GLU A 90 6.61 -77.84 -26.70
C GLU A 90 8.05 -77.44 -26.39
N LEU A 91 8.26 -76.25 -25.80
CA LEU A 91 9.58 -75.80 -25.37
C LEU A 91 10.10 -76.65 -24.20
N ILE A 92 9.25 -76.92 -23.20
CA ILE A 92 9.58 -77.74 -22.03
C ILE A 92 9.87 -79.18 -22.48
N GLU A 93 9.02 -79.76 -23.34
CA GLU A 93 9.23 -81.12 -23.89
C GLU A 93 10.58 -81.24 -24.60
N ALA A 94 10.98 -80.24 -25.39
CA ALA A 94 12.28 -80.24 -26.08
C ALA A 94 13.47 -80.14 -25.12
N VAL A 95 13.34 -79.42 -24.01
CA VAL A 95 14.38 -79.29 -22.99
C VAL A 95 14.51 -80.58 -22.19
N ASP A 96 13.40 -81.16 -21.73
CA ASP A 96 13.36 -82.41 -20.99
C ASP A 96 13.89 -83.59 -21.84
N GLY A 97 13.59 -83.57 -23.14
CA GLY A 97 14.11 -84.53 -24.12
C GLY A 97 15.60 -84.39 -24.45
N ARG A 98 16.30 -83.38 -23.89
CA ARG A 98 17.71 -83.07 -24.17
C ARG A 98 18.01 -82.89 -25.65
N GLU A 99 17.09 -82.23 -26.36
CA GLU A 99 17.28 -81.93 -27.77
C GLU A 99 18.54 -81.06 -27.99
N PRO A 100 19.20 -81.11 -29.16
CA PRO A 100 20.44 -80.36 -29.43
C PRO A 100 20.33 -78.84 -29.27
N TYR A 101 19.10 -78.31 -29.21
CA TYR A 101 18.75 -76.90 -29.06
C TYR A 101 18.09 -76.58 -27.70
N ALA A 102 18.18 -77.48 -26.72
CA ALA A 102 17.60 -77.29 -25.38
C ALA A 102 18.02 -75.96 -24.73
N GLN A 103 19.29 -75.55 -24.85
CA GLN A 103 19.75 -74.25 -24.31
C GLN A 103 19.03 -73.04 -24.94
N ALA A 104 18.74 -73.09 -26.25
CA ALA A 104 18.00 -72.03 -26.92
C ALA A 104 16.50 -72.06 -26.55
N ALA A 105 15.94 -73.25 -26.35
CA ALA A 105 14.59 -73.42 -25.85
C ALA A 105 14.43 -72.85 -24.43
N VAL A 106 15.35 -73.15 -23.49
CA VAL A 106 15.37 -72.59 -22.13
C VAL A 106 15.39 -71.05 -22.15
N ARG A 107 16.26 -70.42 -22.96
CA ARG A 107 16.29 -68.95 -23.11
C ARG A 107 15.00 -68.38 -23.68
N THR A 108 14.36 -69.12 -24.59
CA THR A 108 13.07 -68.72 -25.17
C THR A 108 11.94 -68.78 -24.15
N VAL A 109 11.92 -69.80 -23.27
CA VAL A 109 11.00 -69.85 -22.12
C VAL A 109 11.21 -68.65 -21.21
N GLY A 110 12.46 -68.31 -20.89
CA GLY A 110 12.80 -67.09 -20.15
C GLY A 110 12.23 -65.82 -20.80
N SER A 111 12.43 -65.64 -22.11
CA SER A 111 11.91 -64.48 -22.84
C SER A 111 10.38 -64.42 -22.94
N ILE A 112 9.67 -65.54 -22.81
CA ILE A 112 8.20 -65.55 -22.67
C ILE A 112 7.80 -64.97 -21.32
N GLY A 113 8.58 -65.24 -20.26
CA GLY A 113 8.40 -64.64 -18.94
C GLY A 113 7.10 -65.06 -18.25
N GLU A 114 6.68 -66.32 -18.42
CA GLU A 114 5.48 -66.83 -17.79
C GLU A 114 5.77 -67.35 -16.36
N PRO A 115 5.13 -66.80 -15.31
CA PRO A 115 5.45 -67.10 -13.92
C PRO A 115 5.35 -68.59 -13.54
N SER A 116 4.44 -69.34 -14.18
CA SER A 116 4.30 -70.77 -13.94
C SER A 116 5.55 -71.60 -14.30
N THR A 117 6.49 -71.03 -15.06
CA THR A 117 7.73 -71.70 -15.48
C THR A 117 8.93 -71.41 -14.58
N PHE A 118 8.82 -70.49 -13.63
CA PHE A 118 9.98 -70.04 -12.84
C PHE A 118 10.52 -71.11 -11.89
N LEU A 119 9.65 -71.94 -11.31
CA LEU A 119 10.08 -73.10 -10.53
C LEU A 119 10.87 -74.09 -11.39
N TRP A 120 10.41 -74.33 -12.62
CA TRP A 120 11.09 -75.20 -13.57
C TRP A 120 12.46 -74.63 -14.00
N LEU A 121 12.55 -73.31 -14.22
CA LEU A 121 13.82 -72.63 -14.47
C LEU A 121 14.78 -72.72 -13.27
N ASP A 122 14.28 -72.58 -12.04
CA ASP A 122 15.08 -72.73 -10.80
C ASP A 122 15.64 -74.15 -10.67
N GLU A 123 14.82 -75.16 -10.95
CA GLU A 123 15.26 -76.55 -10.97
C GLU A 123 16.34 -76.79 -12.04
N LEU A 124 16.17 -76.23 -13.24
CA LEU A 124 17.17 -76.31 -14.32
C LEU A 124 18.47 -75.57 -14.01
N SER A 125 18.45 -74.54 -13.17
CA SER A 125 19.68 -73.86 -12.73
C SER A 125 20.62 -74.82 -11.99
N ARG A 126 20.11 -75.91 -11.41
CA ARG A 126 20.90 -76.94 -10.73
C ARG A 126 21.49 -77.98 -11.68
N ASP A 127 21.05 -77.99 -12.94
CA ASP A 127 21.55 -78.89 -13.97
C ASP A 127 22.88 -78.39 -14.54
N THR A 128 23.93 -79.22 -14.50
CA THR A 128 25.27 -78.81 -14.92
C THR A 128 25.40 -78.43 -16.40
N GLU A 129 24.55 -78.97 -17.28
CA GLU A 129 24.61 -78.68 -18.73
C GLU A 129 23.77 -77.47 -19.13
N LEU A 130 22.70 -77.20 -18.38
CA LEU A 130 21.73 -76.15 -18.67
C LEU A 130 21.85 -74.93 -17.75
N HIS A 131 22.64 -75.00 -16.67
CA HIS A 131 22.82 -73.93 -15.69
C HIS A 131 22.99 -72.54 -16.31
N GLN A 132 23.98 -72.37 -17.21
CA GLN A 132 24.21 -71.07 -17.85
C GLN A 132 23.05 -70.58 -18.72
N ALA A 133 22.30 -71.50 -19.34
CA ALA A 133 21.13 -71.13 -20.13
C ALA A 133 19.95 -70.76 -19.23
N ALA A 134 19.79 -71.45 -18.09
CA ALA A 134 18.76 -71.17 -17.10
C ALA A 134 18.98 -69.80 -16.41
N GLU A 135 20.22 -69.45 -16.05
CA GLU A 135 20.56 -68.13 -15.49
C GLU A 135 20.18 -66.99 -16.46
N VAL A 136 20.57 -67.11 -17.74
CA VAL A 136 20.19 -66.12 -18.77
C VAL A 136 18.67 -66.09 -18.99
N ALA A 137 18.00 -67.24 -18.89
CA ALA A 137 16.56 -67.31 -18.98
C ALA A 137 15.86 -66.61 -17.81
N PHE A 138 16.42 -66.68 -16.59
CA PHE A 138 15.92 -65.92 -15.44
C PHE A 138 16.02 -64.42 -15.65
N ASP A 139 17.15 -63.91 -16.15
CA ASP A 139 17.30 -62.48 -16.47
C ASP A 139 16.26 -62.03 -17.51
N HIS A 140 16.03 -62.85 -18.54
CA HIS A 140 15.01 -62.57 -19.55
C HIS A 140 13.58 -62.63 -18.98
N ALA A 141 13.31 -63.59 -18.09
CA ALA A 141 12.01 -63.76 -17.44
C ALA A 141 11.67 -62.56 -16.55
N GLU A 142 12.65 -62.08 -15.78
CA GLU A 142 12.52 -60.87 -14.96
C GLU A 142 12.14 -59.66 -15.84
N GLN A 143 12.89 -59.44 -16.93
CA GLN A 143 12.64 -58.33 -17.85
C GLN A 143 11.27 -58.41 -18.52
N ALA A 144 10.86 -59.61 -18.95
CA ALA A 144 9.57 -59.84 -19.58
C ALA A 144 8.41 -59.58 -18.61
N LEU A 145 8.52 -60.06 -17.36
CA LEU A 145 7.50 -59.84 -16.33
C LEU A 145 7.42 -58.36 -15.91
N TRP A 146 8.56 -57.70 -15.72
CA TRP A 146 8.62 -56.25 -15.48
C TRP A 146 7.95 -55.45 -16.61
N LYS A 147 8.21 -55.82 -17.87
CA LYS A 147 7.59 -55.16 -19.02
C LYS A 147 6.06 -55.31 -19.01
N ARG A 148 5.54 -56.46 -18.58
CA ARG A 148 4.09 -56.67 -18.39
C ARG A 148 3.55 -55.76 -17.28
N ILE A 149 4.18 -55.74 -16.10
CA ILE A 149 3.77 -54.90 -14.96
C ILE A 149 3.79 -53.42 -15.31
N SER A 150 4.84 -52.94 -15.98
CA SER A 150 4.93 -51.53 -16.37
C SER A 150 3.89 -51.11 -17.43
N THR A 151 3.30 -52.07 -18.14
CA THR A 151 2.23 -51.81 -19.14
C THR A 151 0.85 -51.89 -18.52
N ASP A 152 0.57 -52.96 -17.76
CA ASP A 152 -0.72 -53.23 -17.13
C ASP A 152 -0.49 -53.86 -15.75
N PRO A 153 -0.23 -53.03 -14.72
CA PRO A 153 0.10 -53.53 -13.40
C PRO A 153 -1.15 -54.14 -12.75
N THR A 154 -1.02 -55.36 -12.25
CA THR A 154 -2.02 -56.02 -11.40
C THR A 154 -1.36 -56.48 -10.11
N LEU A 155 -2.13 -56.60 -9.02
CA LEU A 155 -1.57 -57.07 -7.74
C LEU A 155 -0.98 -58.48 -7.88
N GLU A 156 -1.65 -59.36 -8.63
CA GLU A 156 -1.18 -60.72 -8.89
C GLU A 156 0.18 -60.75 -9.60
N LEU A 157 0.37 -59.95 -10.66
CA LEU A 157 1.66 -59.90 -11.36
C LEU A 157 2.77 -59.31 -10.49
N CYS A 158 2.47 -58.29 -9.68
CA CYS A 158 3.43 -57.72 -8.76
C CYS A 158 3.82 -58.70 -7.65
N ASP A 159 2.84 -59.41 -7.05
CA ASP A 159 3.08 -60.44 -6.04
C ASP A 159 3.95 -61.57 -6.62
N GLN A 160 3.65 -62.03 -7.84
CA GLN A 160 4.45 -63.03 -8.55
C GLN A 160 5.87 -62.55 -8.84
N TYR A 161 6.04 -61.29 -9.28
CA TYR A 161 7.38 -60.75 -9.50
C TYR A 161 8.18 -60.70 -8.19
N LEU A 162 7.60 -60.22 -7.10
CA LEU A 162 8.31 -60.09 -5.83
C LEU A 162 8.60 -61.44 -5.15
N GLU A 163 7.75 -62.44 -5.36
CA GLU A 163 7.99 -63.81 -4.89
C GLU A 163 9.27 -64.40 -5.52
N TRP A 164 9.48 -64.18 -6.83
CA TRP A 164 10.58 -64.78 -7.57
C TRP A 164 11.81 -63.88 -7.70
N PHE A 165 11.63 -62.57 -7.70
CA PHE A 165 12.66 -61.56 -7.95
C PHE A 165 12.72 -60.51 -6.83
N GLU A 166 12.65 -60.94 -5.55
CA GLU A 166 12.73 -60.06 -4.37
C GLU A 166 13.92 -59.08 -4.42
N ARG A 167 15.03 -59.47 -5.05
CA ARG A 167 16.24 -58.66 -5.23
C ARG A 167 16.55 -58.35 -6.70
N GLY A 168 15.54 -58.46 -7.56
CA GLY A 168 15.63 -58.12 -8.98
C GLY A 168 15.98 -56.66 -9.23
N ALA A 169 16.43 -56.37 -10.44
CA ALA A 169 16.78 -55.02 -10.89
C ALA A 169 15.61 -54.03 -10.81
N HIS A 170 14.36 -54.52 -10.83
CA HIS A 170 13.13 -53.71 -10.80
C HIS A 170 12.24 -53.96 -9.57
N ALA A 171 12.74 -54.67 -8.54
CA ALA A 171 11.94 -55.03 -7.37
C ALA A 171 11.33 -53.81 -6.67
N ARG A 172 12.10 -52.72 -6.55
CA ARG A 172 11.63 -51.49 -5.91
C ARG A 172 10.48 -50.84 -6.70
N GLU A 173 10.60 -50.71 -8.02
CA GLU A 173 9.55 -50.13 -8.85
C GLU A 173 8.27 -50.98 -8.82
N VAL A 174 8.42 -52.31 -8.75
CA VAL A 174 7.29 -53.23 -8.61
C VAL A 174 6.63 -53.13 -7.24
N GLU A 175 7.40 -53.02 -6.14
CA GLU A 175 6.86 -52.74 -4.80
C GLU A 175 6.05 -51.43 -4.78
N GLU A 176 6.61 -50.35 -5.35
CA GLU A 176 5.93 -49.06 -5.45
C GLU A 176 4.63 -49.15 -6.28
N ALA A 177 4.63 -49.89 -7.39
CA ALA A 177 3.44 -50.13 -8.20
C ALA A 177 2.38 -50.96 -7.45
N ARG A 178 2.80 -52.02 -6.75
CA ARG A 178 1.95 -52.88 -5.92
C ARG A 178 1.28 -52.10 -4.81
N ASP A 179 2.04 -51.30 -4.06
CA ASP A 179 1.54 -50.46 -2.98
C ASP A 179 0.54 -49.43 -3.50
N GLY A 180 0.81 -48.85 -4.69
CA GLY A 180 -0.12 -47.96 -5.38
C GLY A 180 -1.45 -48.62 -5.76
N LEU A 181 -1.41 -49.85 -6.30
CA LEU A 181 -2.61 -50.63 -6.61
C LEU A 181 -3.39 -51.01 -5.35
N GLN A 182 -2.69 -51.49 -4.32
CA GLN A 182 -3.30 -51.88 -3.05
C GLN A 182 -3.96 -50.67 -2.37
N ALA A 183 -3.34 -49.50 -2.44
CA ALA A 183 -3.94 -48.25 -2.00
C ALA A 183 -5.22 -47.94 -2.81
N TRP A 184 -5.19 -48.09 -4.13
CA TRP A 184 -6.37 -47.83 -4.97
C TRP A 184 -7.53 -48.78 -4.69
N GLU A 185 -7.29 -50.08 -4.59
CA GLU A 185 -8.31 -51.07 -4.20
C GLU A 185 -8.85 -50.79 -2.80
N SER A 186 -7.98 -50.42 -1.84
CA SER A 186 -8.41 -50.04 -0.50
C SER A 186 -9.28 -48.80 -0.49
N LEU A 187 -9.06 -47.83 -1.40
CA LEU A 187 -9.90 -46.65 -1.52
C LEU A 187 -11.28 -47.01 -2.09
N LEU A 188 -11.31 -47.81 -3.17
CA LEU A 188 -12.55 -48.30 -3.79
C LEU A 188 -13.40 -49.12 -2.80
N ALA A 189 -12.76 -49.91 -1.94
CA ALA A 189 -13.44 -50.70 -0.93
C ALA A 189 -14.16 -49.85 0.14
N LEU A 190 -13.84 -48.54 0.27
CA LEU A 190 -14.57 -47.65 1.17
C LEU A 190 -15.95 -47.25 0.64
N GLY A 191 -16.23 -47.47 -0.64
CA GLY A 191 -17.48 -47.10 -1.32
C GLY A 191 -17.51 -45.66 -1.84
N GLU A 192 -18.67 -45.22 -2.34
CA GLU A 192 -18.84 -43.90 -2.98
C GLU A 192 -18.85 -42.72 -1.97
N GLU A 193 -19.34 -42.96 -0.75
CA GLU A 193 -19.46 -41.93 0.29
C GLU A 193 -18.72 -42.33 1.59
N PRO A 194 -17.39 -42.46 1.57
CA PRO A 194 -16.62 -42.80 2.75
C PRO A 194 -16.76 -41.72 3.83
N SER A 195 -16.79 -42.15 5.09
CA SER A 195 -16.76 -41.22 6.22
C SER A 195 -15.43 -40.46 6.29
N GLU A 196 -15.44 -39.30 6.94
CA GLU A 196 -14.23 -38.49 7.16
C GLU A 196 -13.11 -39.29 7.85
N ALA A 197 -13.45 -40.07 8.88
CA ALA A 197 -12.48 -40.91 9.58
C ALA A 197 -11.88 -42.01 8.68
N GLN A 198 -12.68 -42.58 7.76
CA GLN A 198 -12.18 -43.56 6.80
C GLN A 198 -11.22 -42.91 5.78
N LEU A 199 -11.56 -41.72 5.26
CA LEU A 199 -10.68 -40.99 4.34
C LEU A 199 -9.36 -40.59 5.00
N ILE A 200 -9.41 -40.04 6.22
CA ILE A 200 -8.21 -39.68 6.98
C ILE A 200 -7.35 -40.92 7.25
N GLY A 201 -7.95 -42.01 7.74
CA GLY A 201 -7.23 -43.26 7.97
C GLY A 201 -6.64 -43.87 6.70
N HIS A 202 -7.27 -43.65 5.54
CA HIS A 202 -6.73 -44.05 4.24
C HIS A 202 -5.51 -43.20 3.85
N ILE A 203 -5.60 -41.88 3.99
CA ILE A 203 -4.51 -40.93 3.70
C ILE A 203 -3.29 -41.22 4.56
N GLU A 204 -3.48 -41.49 5.86
CA GLU A 204 -2.40 -41.83 6.79
C GLU A 204 -1.75 -43.18 6.46
N ARG A 205 -2.52 -44.14 5.92
CA ARG A 205 -2.01 -45.48 5.60
C ARG A 205 -1.20 -45.52 4.31
N TYR A 206 -1.56 -44.72 3.31
CA TYR A 206 -0.97 -44.79 1.96
C TYR A 206 -0.34 -43.47 1.49
N PRO A 207 0.58 -42.85 2.25
CA PRO A 207 1.15 -41.56 1.89
C PRO A 207 1.96 -41.62 0.58
N GLY A 208 1.88 -40.57 -0.22
CA GLY A 208 2.56 -40.40 -1.51
C GLY A 208 1.90 -41.11 -2.69
N THR A 209 0.84 -41.88 -2.48
CA THR A 209 0.19 -42.66 -3.55
C THR A 209 -0.85 -41.83 -4.31
N LYS A 210 -1.15 -42.21 -5.56
CA LYS A 210 -2.24 -41.59 -6.33
C LYS A 210 -3.60 -41.72 -5.63
N ALA A 211 -3.83 -42.83 -4.91
CA ALA A 211 -5.02 -43.06 -4.11
C ALA A 211 -5.17 -42.04 -2.97
N GLU A 212 -4.06 -41.70 -2.32
CA GLU A 212 -4.03 -40.66 -1.29
C GLU A 212 -4.51 -39.31 -1.81
N PHE A 213 -4.01 -38.88 -2.98
CA PHE A 213 -4.41 -37.61 -3.58
C PHE A 213 -5.91 -37.58 -3.90
N GLU A 214 -6.46 -38.68 -4.41
CA GLU A 214 -7.91 -38.78 -4.66
C GLU A 214 -8.70 -38.76 -3.33
N ALA A 215 -8.25 -39.47 -2.31
CA ALA A 215 -8.87 -39.46 -0.99
C ALA A 215 -8.88 -38.05 -0.37
N ARG A 216 -7.79 -37.27 -0.52
CA ARG A 216 -7.72 -35.86 -0.12
C ARG A 216 -8.72 -35.00 -0.88
N ARG A 217 -8.89 -35.24 -2.19
CA ARG A 217 -9.89 -34.55 -3.03
C ARG A 217 -11.32 -34.85 -2.58
N MET A 218 -11.64 -36.13 -2.34
CA MET A 218 -12.94 -36.55 -1.81
C MET A 218 -13.23 -35.90 -0.45
N LEU A 219 -12.23 -35.82 0.42
CA LEU A 219 -12.33 -35.17 1.72
C LEU A 219 -12.56 -33.67 1.60
N ALA A 220 -11.83 -32.99 0.72
CA ALA A 220 -12.03 -31.57 0.43
C ALA A 220 -13.44 -31.29 -0.11
N ASP A 221 -13.94 -32.08 -1.07
CA ASP A 221 -15.29 -31.94 -1.60
C ASP A 221 -16.36 -32.16 -0.52
N ARG A 222 -16.13 -33.09 0.42
CA ARG A 222 -17.01 -33.30 1.58
C ARG A 222 -17.05 -32.06 2.49
N TYR A 223 -15.90 -31.44 2.77
CA TYR A 223 -15.83 -30.20 3.55
C TYR A 223 -16.54 -29.05 2.84
N LEU A 224 -16.43 -28.93 1.51
CA LEU A 224 -17.15 -27.92 0.73
C LEU A 224 -18.67 -28.11 0.82
N ARG A 225 -19.19 -29.34 0.65
CA ARG A 225 -20.63 -29.63 0.84
C ARG A 225 -21.09 -29.29 2.26
N THR A 226 -20.25 -29.56 3.26
CA THR A 226 -20.53 -29.20 4.65
C THR A 226 -20.53 -27.68 4.84
N ALA A 227 -19.62 -26.94 4.19
CA ALA A 227 -19.60 -25.49 4.22
C ALA A 227 -20.90 -24.90 3.67
N GLU A 228 -21.40 -25.42 2.55
CA GLU A 228 -22.69 -24.99 1.98
C GLU A 228 -23.86 -25.28 2.91
N PHE A 229 -23.88 -26.45 3.55
CA PHE A 229 -24.89 -26.79 4.55
C PHE A 229 -24.86 -25.84 5.75
N GLU A 230 -23.68 -25.55 6.28
CA GLU A 230 -23.48 -24.60 7.39
C GLU A 230 -23.89 -23.18 7.01
N LEU A 231 -23.60 -22.75 5.79
CA LEU A 231 -24.04 -21.47 5.25
C LEU A 231 -25.58 -21.39 5.17
N ALA A 232 -26.22 -22.43 4.62
CA ALA A 232 -27.69 -22.51 4.55
C ALA A 232 -28.34 -22.51 5.94
N ALA A 233 -27.63 -23.02 6.96
CA ALA A 233 -28.08 -23.01 8.35
C ALA A 233 -27.76 -21.69 9.10
N GLY A 234 -27.30 -20.64 8.40
CA GLY A 234 -27.01 -19.33 8.99
C GLY A 234 -25.72 -19.29 9.84
N ARG A 235 -24.79 -20.22 9.61
CA ARG A 235 -23.51 -20.32 10.34
C ARG A 235 -22.30 -20.08 9.43
N PRO A 236 -22.16 -18.87 8.84
CA PRO A 236 -21.08 -18.59 7.89
C PRO A 236 -19.67 -18.67 8.50
N ASP A 237 -19.50 -18.40 9.80
CA ASP A 237 -18.21 -18.56 10.50
C ASP A 237 -17.74 -20.04 10.44
N THR A 238 -18.66 -20.96 10.73
CA THR A 238 -18.40 -22.40 10.69
C THR A 238 -18.19 -22.87 9.25
N ALA A 239 -18.97 -22.34 8.29
CA ALA A 239 -18.79 -22.62 6.88
C ALA A 239 -17.39 -22.20 6.39
N LEU A 240 -16.89 -21.03 6.81
CA LEU A 240 -15.56 -20.56 6.43
C LEU A 240 -14.45 -21.46 6.98
N ALA A 241 -14.60 -21.95 8.21
CA ALA A 241 -13.71 -22.95 8.76
C ALA A 241 -13.66 -24.23 7.89
N ARG A 242 -14.83 -24.68 7.38
CA ARG A 242 -14.89 -25.84 6.47
C ARG A 242 -14.24 -25.59 5.12
N VAL A 243 -14.37 -24.38 4.56
CA VAL A 243 -13.63 -24.01 3.34
C VAL A 243 -12.12 -24.05 3.58
N ASN A 244 -11.64 -23.58 4.73
CA ASN A 244 -10.23 -23.64 5.09
C ASN A 244 -9.74 -25.08 5.30
N ASP A 245 -10.56 -25.95 5.92
CA ASP A 245 -10.29 -27.38 6.01
C ASP A 245 -10.13 -28.00 4.60
N ALA A 246 -11.02 -27.68 3.67
CA ALA A 246 -10.94 -28.15 2.29
C ALA A 246 -9.61 -27.76 1.60
N LYS A 247 -9.22 -26.48 1.72
CA LYS A 247 -7.94 -25.97 1.17
C LYS A 247 -6.72 -26.65 1.80
N ARG A 248 -6.79 -27.00 3.09
CA ARG A 248 -5.70 -27.69 3.79
C ARG A 248 -5.50 -29.11 3.23
N TRP A 249 -6.58 -29.81 2.91
CA TRP A 249 -6.50 -31.17 2.40
C TRP A 249 -6.15 -31.22 0.90
N ALA A 250 -6.69 -30.31 0.09
CA ALA A 250 -6.42 -30.22 -1.35
C ALA A 250 -6.17 -28.75 -1.77
N PRO A 251 -4.94 -28.24 -1.68
CA PRO A 251 -4.62 -26.84 -2.00
C PRO A 251 -4.86 -26.44 -3.46
N ASP A 252 -4.86 -27.41 -4.37
CA ASP A 252 -5.12 -27.26 -5.80
C ASP A 252 -6.61 -27.25 -6.14
N ARG A 253 -7.49 -27.59 -5.18
CA ARG A 253 -8.93 -27.57 -5.38
C ARG A 253 -9.45 -26.15 -5.44
N ASP A 254 -10.14 -25.80 -6.52
CA ASP A 254 -10.85 -24.52 -6.59
C ASP A 254 -11.98 -24.47 -5.57
N THR A 255 -11.91 -23.48 -4.68
CA THR A 255 -12.85 -23.22 -3.58
C THR A 255 -13.51 -21.84 -3.70
N SER A 256 -13.18 -21.08 -4.75
CA SER A 256 -13.47 -19.65 -4.86
C SER A 256 -14.98 -19.35 -4.81
N GLU A 257 -15.79 -20.16 -5.50
CA GLU A 257 -17.25 -19.97 -5.55
C GLU A 257 -17.93 -20.19 -4.19
N VAL A 258 -17.56 -21.27 -3.48
CA VAL A 258 -18.12 -21.57 -2.15
C VAL A 258 -17.63 -20.54 -1.14
N GLU A 259 -16.34 -20.19 -1.18
CA GLU A 259 -15.77 -19.17 -0.31
C GLU A 259 -16.43 -17.81 -0.53
N ALA A 260 -16.67 -17.41 -1.78
CA ALA A 260 -17.32 -16.15 -2.10
C ALA A 260 -18.72 -16.05 -1.47
N ARG A 261 -19.53 -17.12 -1.56
CA ARG A 261 -20.86 -17.19 -0.92
C ARG A 261 -20.78 -17.17 0.60
N VAL A 262 -19.84 -17.92 1.17
CA VAL A 262 -19.61 -17.96 2.62
C VAL A 262 -19.22 -16.59 3.17
N ARG A 263 -18.28 -15.89 2.50
CA ARG A 263 -17.85 -14.54 2.88
C ARG A 263 -18.97 -13.52 2.74
N ALA A 264 -19.80 -13.61 1.70
CA ALA A 264 -21.00 -12.79 1.59
C ALA A 264 -21.96 -13.00 2.77
N GLY A 265 -22.20 -14.26 3.15
CA GLY A 265 -22.99 -14.62 4.33
C GLY A 265 -22.40 -14.08 5.64
N LEU A 266 -21.08 -14.17 5.81
CA LEU A 266 -20.38 -13.63 6.98
C LEU A 266 -20.49 -12.10 7.04
N GLY A 267 -20.28 -11.42 5.93
CA GLY A 267 -20.42 -9.97 5.83
C GLY A 267 -21.81 -9.47 6.22
N ARG A 268 -22.88 -10.15 5.77
CA ARG A 268 -24.26 -9.84 6.20
C ARG A 268 -24.44 -9.99 7.72
N LYS A 269 -23.95 -11.09 8.30
CA LYS A 269 -24.03 -11.35 9.74
C LYS A 269 -23.26 -10.32 10.58
N LEU A 270 -22.11 -9.85 10.08
CA LEU A 270 -21.35 -8.78 10.71
C LEU A 270 -22.08 -7.43 10.63
N ALA A 271 -22.72 -7.15 9.49
CA ALA A 271 -23.55 -5.95 9.32
C ALA A 271 -24.74 -5.93 10.29
N GLU A 272 -25.40 -7.07 10.53
CA GLU A 272 -26.47 -7.19 11.54
C GLU A 272 -25.99 -6.88 12.97
N ARG A 273 -24.71 -7.15 13.26
CA ARG A 273 -24.06 -6.80 14.53
C ARG A 273 -23.53 -5.36 14.57
N ASN A 274 -23.80 -4.57 13.52
CA ASN A 274 -23.33 -3.20 13.34
C ASN A 274 -21.78 -3.07 13.28
N ASP A 275 -21.08 -4.15 12.89
CA ASP A 275 -19.64 -4.12 12.60
C ASP A 275 -19.42 -3.83 11.10
N ILE A 276 -19.66 -2.56 10.73
CA ILE A 276 -19.71 -2.13 9.33
C ILE A 276 -18.36 -2.32 8.62
N ASP A 277 -17.24 -2.04 9.29
CA ASP A 277 -15.92 -2.13 8.65
C ASP A 277 -15.51 -3.59 8.40
N ALA A 278 -15.77 -4.50 9.35
CA ALA A 278 -15.54 -5.93 9.13
C ALA A 278 -16.48 -6.49 8.05
N ALA A 279 -17.74 -6.05 8.03
CA ALA A 279 -18.70 -6.46 7.02
C ALA A 279 -18.29 -6.04 5.60
N ILE A 280 -17.82 -4.79 5.43
CA ILE A 280 -17.29 -4.28 4.15
C ILE A 280 -16.10 -5.13 3.70
N HIS A 281 -15.20 -5.49 4.62
CA HIS A 281 -14.03 -6.31 4.29
C HIS A 281 -14.42 -7.68 3.73
N GLU A 282 -15.30 -8.41 4.42
CA GLU A 282 -15.72 -9.75 3.98
C GLU A 282 -16.51 -9.71 2.66
N LEU A 283 -17.36 -8.71 2.48
CA LEU A 283 -18.10 -8.54 1.22
C LEU A 283 -17.18 -8.14 0.06
N ALA A 284 -16.15 -7.32 0.29
CA ALA A 284 -15.16 -7.00 -0.72
C ALA A 284 -14.38 -8.25 -1.17
N LEU A 285 -13.93 -9.08 -0.22
CA LEU A 285 -13.28 -10.37 -0.53
C LEU A 285 -14.20 -11.31 -1.31
N SER A 286 -15.49 -11.35 -0.97
CA SER A 286 -16.48 -12.12 -1.75
C SER A 286 -16.54 -11.67 -3.23
N VAL A 287 -16.51 -10.36 -3.48
CA VAL A 287 -16.53 -9.81 -4.85
C VAL A 287 -15.22 -10.06 -5.59
N GLU A 288 -14.08 -9.98 -4.91
CA GLU A 288 -12.76 -10.30 -5.48
C GLU A 288 -12.66 -11.77 -5.90
N LEU A 289 -13.32 -12.67 -5.16
CA LEU A 289 -13.47 -14.09 -5.50
C LEU A 289 -14.50 -14.35 -6.62
N GLY A 290 -15.11 -13.30 -7.20
CA GLY A 290 -16.08 -13.40 -8.29
C GLY A 290 -17.53 -13.57 -7.85
N GLY A 291 -17.84 -13.41 -6.56
CA GLY A 291 -19.21 -13.51 -6.04
C GLY A 291 -20.06 -12.27 -6.34
N ASP A 292 -21.26 -12.47 -6.88
CA ASP A 292 -22.21 -11.38 -7.15
C ASP A 292 -23.15 -11.08 -5.96
N GLU A 293 -23.44 -12.07 -5.11
CA GLU A 293 -24.43 -11.94 -4.03
C GLU A 293 -24.10 -10.82 -3.02
N GLY A 294 -22.82 -10.52 -2.82
CA GLY A 294 -22.37 -9.50 -1.86
C GLY A 294 -22.36 -8.07 -2.39
N ARG A 295 -22.49 -7.86 -3.70
CA ARG A 295 -22.29 -6.53 -4.33
C ARG A 295 -23.29 -5.48 -3.88
N ALA A 296 -24.57 -5.84 -3.83
CA ALA A 296 -25.63 -4.92 -3.40
C ALA A 296 -25.50 -4.57 -1.90
N ASP A 297 -25.17 -5.56 -1.06
CA ASP A 297 -24.94 -5.37 0.37
C ASP A 297 -23.72 -4.48 0.61
N LEU A 298 -22.62 -4.72 -0.12
CA LEU A 298 -21.39 -3.92 -0.06
C LEU A 298 -21.68 -2.45 -0.39
N GLY A 299 -22.42 -2.20 -1.47
CA GLY A 299 -22.82 -0.84 -1.84
C GLY A 299 -23.65 -0.14 -0.76
N ARG A 300 -24.59 -0.87 -0.13
CA ARG A 300 -25.40 -0.33 0.97
C ARG A 300 -24.56 0.03 2.19
N LEU A 301 -23.60 -0.82 2.56
CA LEU A 301 -22.73 -0.56 3.72
C LEU A 301 -21.79 0.62 3.49
N TYR A 302 -21.25 0.76 2.28
CA TYR A 302 -20.49 1.96 1.92
C TYR A 302 -21.34 3.23 2.02
N LEU A 303 -22.61 3.19 1.57
CA LEU A 303 -23.53 4.32 1.72
C LEU A 303 -23.78 4.66 3.21
N MET A 304 -24.04 3.65 4.06
CA MET A 304 -24.23 3.86 5.49
C MET A 304 -22.99 4.46 6.17
N ARG A 305 -21.79 3.97 5.82
CA ARG A 305 -20.53 4.51 6.34
C ARG A 305 -20.26 5.92 5.85
N SER A 306 -20.63 6.21 4.59
CA SER A 306 -20.56 7.54 4.00
C SER A 306 -21.40 8.56 4.79
N ASP A 307 -22.67 8.24 5.07
CA ASP A 307 -23.56 9.11 5.85
C ASP A 307 -23.05 9.34 7.29
N ALA A 308 -22.49 8.30 7.92
CA ALA A 308 -21.88 8.42 9.23
C ALA A 308 -20.64 9.33 9.22
N ARG A 309 -19.80 9.25 8.18
CA ARG A 309 -18.63 10.13 8.01
C ARG A 309 -19.02 11.57 7.76
N PHE A 310 -20.00 11.82 6.88
CA PHE A 310 -20.54 13.15 6.67
C PHE A 310 -21.07 13.76 7.98
N SER A 311 -21.80 12.98 8.77
CA SER A 311 -22.34 13.43 10.06
C SER A 311 -21.27 13.78 11.10
N ARG A 312 -20.07 13.18 11.00
CA ARG A 312 -18.91 13.48 11.85
C ARG A 312 -18.01 14.59 11.30
N GLY A 313 -18.33 15.14 10.12
CA GLY A 313 -17.51 16.14 9.43
C GLY A 313 -16.35 15.57 8.61
N ASP A 314 -16.22 14.26 8.43
CA ASP A 314 -15.25 13.68 7.50
C ASP A 314 -15.83 13.67 6.08
N LEU A 315 -15.86 14.85 5.45
CA LEU A 315 -16.46 15.03 4.13
C LEU A 315 -15.72 14.25 3.03
N VAL A 316 -14.38 14.16 3.13
CA VAL A 316 -13.55 13.46 2.14
C VAL A 316 -13.79 11.96 2.23
N GLY A 317 -13.71 11.39 3.44
CA GLY A 317 -13.99 9.97 3.65
C GLY A 317 -15.43 9.59 3.33
N GLY A 318 -16.39 10.50 3.57
CA GLY A 318 -17.78 10.34 3.15
C GLY A 318 -17.93 10.23 1.64
N MET A 319 -17.30 11.14 0.88
CA MET A 319 -17.38 11.12 -0.59
C MET A 319 -16.68 9.90 -1.19
N VAL A 320 -15.53 9.48 -0.65
CA VAL A 320 -14.84 8.25 -1.09
C VAL A 320 -15.75 7.02 -0.93
N ASP A 321 -16.41 6.89 0.21
CA ASP A 321 -17.32 5.77 0.45
C ASP A 321 -18.55 5.83 -0.47
N LEU A 322 -19.08 7.03 -0.76
CA LEU A 322 -20.20 7.18 -1.70
C LEU A 322 -19.83 6.77 -3.13
N THR A 323 -18.62 7.11 -3.57
CA THR A 323 -18.09 6.66 -4.88
C THR A 323 -17.97 5.13 -4.91
N ARG A 324 -17.41 4.52 -3.85
CA ARG A 324 -17.30 3.05 -3.73
C ARG A 324 -18.66 2.37 -3.67
N ALA A 325 -19.66 2.98 -3.02
CA ALA A 325 -21.02 2.47 -2.99
C ALA A 325 -21.60 2.34 -4.41
N ARG A 326 -21.37 3.37 -5.24
CA ARG A 326 -21.86 3.44 -6.63
C ARG A 326 -21.18 2.40 -7.53
N GLU A 327 -19.90 2.16 -7.32
CA GLU A 327 -19.12 1.13 -8.05
C GLU A 327 -19.53 -0.28 -7.64
N ALA A 328 -19.74 -0.51 -6.34
CA ALA A 328 -20.10 -1.83 -5.81
C ALA A 328 -21.52 -2.26 -6.16
N ALA A 329 -22.48 -1.33 -6.31
CA ALA A 329 -23.89 -1.67 -6.53
C ALA A 329 -24.48 -1.02 -7.80
N PRO A 330 -24.30 -1.64 -8.98
CA PRO A 330 -24.85 -1.16 -10.25
C PRO A 330 -26.37 -0.96 -10.24
N THR A 331 -27.11 -1.78 -9.48
CA THR A 331 -28.57 -1.71 -9.35
C THR A 331 -29.05 -0.48 -8.59
N MET A 332 -28.21 0.13 -7.75
CA MET A 332 -28.52 1.35 -6.99
C MET A 332 -27.90 2.60 -7.63
N ARG A 333 -27.24 2.46 -8.79
CA ARG A 333 -26.42 3.50 -9.40
C ARG A 333 -27.13 4.83 -9.57
N ASP A 334 -28.38 4.83 -10.04
CA ASP A 334 -29.13 6.06 -10.27
C ASP A 334 -29.44 6.80 -8.96
N SER A 335 -29.91 6.06 -7.95
CA SER A 335 -30.19 6.63 -6.62
C SER A 335 -28.93 7.17 -5.93
N LEU A 336 -27.80 6.46 -6.05
CA LEU A 336 -26.52 6.88 -5.52
C LEU A 336 -25.97 8.10 -6.29
N THR A 337 -26.19 8.16 -7.59
CA THR A 337 -25.82 9.32 -8.41
C THR A 337 -26.61 10.56 -8.00
N GLN A 338 -27.91 10.44 -7.74
CA GLN A 338 -28.72 11.55 -7.23
C GLN A 338 -28.26 12.02 -5.84
N ASN A 339 -27.98 11.09 -4.92
CA ASN A 339 -27.44 11.42 -3.60
C ASN A 339 -26.08 12.13 -3.72
N GLN A 340 -25.20 11.60 -4.56
CA GLN A 340 -23.90 12.20 -4.84
C GLN A 340 -24.02 13.61 -5.42
N GLN A 341 -24.92 13.84 -6.38
CA GLN A 341 -25.17 15.18 -6.92
C GLN A 341 -25.67 16.15 -5.86
N ALA A 342 -26.63 15.74 -5.01
CA ALA A 342 -27.11 16.57 -3.90
C ALA A 342 -25.97 16.94 -2.94
N ARG A 343 -25.11 15.99 -2.57
CA ARG A 343 -23.93 16.25 -1.72
C ARG A 343 -22.92 17.16 -2.40
N VAL A 344 -22.65 16.96 -3.69
CA VAL A 344 -21.76 17.82 -4.47
C VAL A 344 -22.24 19.27 -4.45
N GLU A 345 -23.55 19.53 -4.61
CA GLU A 345 -24.11 20.88 -4.52
C GLU A 345 -23.95 21.50 -3.12
N GLU A 346 -24.21 20.74 -2.05
CA GLU A 346 -23.97 21.18 -0.67
C GLU A 346 -22.51 21.59 -0.44
N LEU A 347 -21.56 20.76 -0.92
CA LEU A 347 -20.13 21.02 -0.80
C LEU A 347 -19.69 22.24 -1.62
N PHE A 348 -20.23 22.43 -2.83
CA PHE A 348 -19.94 23.61 -3.64
C PHE A 348 -20.41 24.89 -2.95
N ASN A 349 -21.58 24.86 -2.33
CA ASN A 349 -22.11 26.00 -1.58
C ASN A 349 -21.22 26.30 -0.36
N ALA A 350 -20.73 25.28 0.35
CA ALA A 350 -19.80 25.45 1.47
C ALA A 350 -18.47 26.09 1.04
N VAL A 351 -17.91 25.68 -0.11
CA VAL A 351 -16.69 26.30 -0.67
C VAL A 351 -16.93 27.76 -1.03
N LYS A 352 -18.03 28.06 -1.73
CA LYS A 352 -18.35 29.43 -2.17
C LYS A 352 -18.65 30.38 -1.01
N SER A 353 -19.43 29.92 -0.03
CA SER A 353 -19.86 30.75 1.10
C SER A 353 -18.75 31.03 2.10
N GLY A 354 -17.60 30.35 2.00
CA GLY A 354 -16.54 30.48 2.99
C GLY A 354 -16.87 29.79 4.31
N ALA A 355 -17.61 28.68 4.29
CA ALA A 355 -17.94 27.92 5.50
C ALA A 355 -16.67 27.46 6.25
N ALA A 356 -16.80 27.15 7.54
CA ALA A 356 -15.67 26.75 8.38
C ALA A 356 -14.98 25.43 7.92
N ASN A 357 -15.68 24.60 7.14
CA ASN A 357 -15.25 23.30 6.62
C ASN A 357 -14.96 23.31 5.11
N ARG A 358 -14.71 24.50 4.53
CA ARG A 358 -14.53 24.67 3.07
C ARG A 358 -13.29 23.98 2.50
N ASP A 359 -12.26 23.78 3.30
CA ASP A 359 -11.09 22.97 2.95
C ASP A 359 -11.49 21.49 2.77
N GLN A 360 -12.19 20.92 3.75
CA GLN A 360 -12.70 19.55 3.67
C GLN A 360 -13.71 19.38 2.53
N ALA A 361 -14.53 20.40 2.27
CA ALA A 361 -15.48 20.39 1.16
C ALA A 361 -14.78 20.41 -0.20
N ALA A 362 -13.74 21.23 -0.37
CA ALA A 362 -12.93 21.24 -1.58
C ALA A 362 -12.19 19.90 -1.77
N GLY A 363 -11.67 19.32 -0.69
CA GLY A 363 -11.05 17.99 -0.73
C GLY A 363 -12.04 16.89 -1.12
N ALA A 364 -13.27 16.94 -0.60
CA ALA A 364 -14.33 15.98 -0.93
C ALA A 364 -14.77 16.12 -2.40
N LEU A 365 -14.90 17.34 -2.91
CA LEU A 365 -15.20 17.58 -4.32
C LEU A 365 -14.10 17.05 -5.25
N ALA A 366 -12.83 17.19 -4.86
CA ALA A 366 -11.69 16.70 -5.64
C ALA A 366 -11.68 15.16 -5.82
N VAL A 367 -12.29 14.42 -4.88
CA VAL A 367 -12.42 12.95 -4.94
C VAL A 367 -13.78 12.47 -5.46
N SER A 368 -14.70 13.39 -5.78
CA SER A 368 -16.06 13.06 -6.22
C SER A 368 -16.15 12.62 -7.70
N GLY A 369 -15.11 12.86 -8.50
CA GLY A 369 -15.03 12.49 -9.91
C GLY A 369 -14.66 13.66 -10.83
N VAL A 370 -14.24 13.32 -12.06
CA VAL A 370 -13.69 14.26 -13.05
C VAL A 370 -14.68 15.35 -13.46
N GLU A 371 -15.98 15.02 -13.50
CA GLU A 371 -17.06 15.90 -13.95
C GLU A 371 -17.18 17.19 -13.12
N ASN A 372 -16.73 17.17 -11.86
CA ASN A 372 -16.84 18.30 -10.93
C ASN A 372 -15.58 19.16 -10.87
N LEU A 373 -14.48 18.71 -11.47
CA LEU A 373 -13.15 19.30 -11.27
C LEU A 373 -13.03 20.71 -11.87
N ASP A 374 -13.64 20.98 -13.02
CA ASP A 374 -13.61 22.33 -13.61
C ASP A 374 -14.42 23.34 -12.80
N ARG A 375 -15.58 22.92 -12.30
CA ARG A 375 -16.42 23.76 -11.43
C ARG A 375 -15.72 24.01 -10.08
N LEU A 376 -15.01 23.01 -9.54
CA LEU A 376 -14.17 23.16 -8.35
C LEU A 376 -13.00 24.10 -8.61
N ARG A 377 -12.31 23.97 -9.74
CA ARG A 377 -11.20 24.86 -10.14
C ARG A 377 -11.66 26.31 -10.15
N ALA A 378 -12.79 26.62 -10.79
CA ALA A 378 -13.34 27.96 -10.80
C ALA A 378 -13.64 28.48 -9.38
N ALA A 379 -14.30 27.67 -8.54
CA ALA A 379 -14.63 28.06 -7.17
C ALA A 379 -13.39 28.26 -6.28
N VAL A 380 -12.38 27.39 -6.38
CA VAL A 380 -11.11 27.51 -5.65
C VAL A 380 -10.36 28.77 -6.06
N LEU A 381 -10.27 29.06 -7.37
CA LEU A 381 -9.58 30.25 -7.87
C LEU A 381 -10.33 31.54 -7.52
N GLU A 382 -11.67 31.53 -7.49
CA GLU A 382 -12.48 32.65 -7.01
C GLU A 382 -12.20 32.94 -5.53
N ARG A 383 -12.18 31.92 -4.67
CA ARG A 383 -11.84 32.07 -3.24
C ARG A 383 -10.39 32.51 -3.04
N LEU A 384 -9.47 31.98 -3.82
CA LEU A 384 -8.07 32.39 -3.80
C LEU A 384 -7.90 33.86 -4.17
N ALA A 385 -8.66 34.36 -5.15
CA ALA A 385 -8.68 35.78 -5.52
C ALA A 385 -9.24 36.69 -4.40
N LEU A 386 -10.10 36.14 -3.53
CA LEU A 386 -10.59 36.80 -2.32
C LEU A 386 -9.63 36.65 -1.12
N GLY A 387 -8.46 36.04 -1.32
CA GLY A 387 -7.46 35.84 -0.27
C GLY A 387 -7.74 34.66 0.66
N ASP A 388 -8.58 33.70 0.26
CA ASP A 388 -8.91 32.52 1.06
C ASP A 388 -8.23 31.26 0.49
N PRO A 389 -7.07 30.83 1.03
CA PRO A 389 -6.31 29.70 0.49
C PRO A 389 -6.84 28.33 0.93
N GLN A 390 -7.78 28.28 1.88
CA GLN A 390 -8.23 27.01 2.47
C GLN A 390 -8.82 26.01 1.46
N PRO A 391 -9.65 26.42 0.48
CA PRO A 391 -10.12 25.50 -0.56
C PRO A 391 -8.99 24.92 -1.41
N LEU A 392 -7.95 25.71 -1.71
CA LEU A 392 -6.77 25.24 -2.46
C LEU A 392 -5.99 24.20 -1.64
N GLN A 393 -5.80 24.46 -0.35
CA GLN A 393 -5.16 23.52 0.57
C GLN A 393 -5.92 22.19 0.67
N GLY A 394 -7.24 22.26 0.81
CA GLY A 394 -8.12 21.10 0.85
C GLY A 394 -8.07 20.25 -0.42
N ALA A 395 -8.23 20.89 -1.58
CA ALA A 395 -8.16 20.23 -2.89
C ALA A 395 -6.76 19.63 -3.15
N GLY A 396 -5.70 20.41 -2.87
CA GLY A 396 -4.31 19.98 -3.02
C GLY A 396 -3.97 18.76 -2.17
N ASN A 397 -4.32 18.79 -0.87
CA ASN A 397 -4.10 17.66 0.02
C ASN A 397 -4.86 16.40 -0.41
N ALA A 398 -6.04 16.54 -1.00
CA ALA A 398 -6.86 15.40 -1.42
C ALA A 398 -6.23 14.64 -2.59
N GLY A 399 -5.75 15.31 -3.63
CA GLY A 399 -5.12 14.58 -4.74
C GLY A 399 -3.60 14.39 -4.63
N LEU A 400 -2.96 14.93 -3.59
CA LEU A 400 -1.62 14.49 -3.17
C LEU A 400 -1.62 13.17 -2.38
N ARG A 401 -2.80 12.59 -2.08
CA ARG A 401 -2.86 11.27 -1.46
C ARG A 401 -2.34 10.20 -2.41
N ALA A 402 -1.69 9.18 -1.86
CA ALA A 402 -1.13 8.08 -2.65
C ALA A 402 -2.19 7.36 -3.48
N ASP A 403 -3.39 7.20 -2.91
CA ASP A 403 -4.56 6.54 -3.50
C ASP A 403 -5.43 7.43 -4.40
N ALA A 404 -5.03 8.70 -4.63
CA ALA A 404 -5.79 9.58 -5.50
C ALA A 404 -5.72 9.12 -6.98
N PRO A 405 -6.83 9.17 -7.74
CA PRO A 405 -6.84 8.83 -9.16
C PRO A 405 -5.88 9.71 -9.97
N ASP A 406 -5.26 9.16 -11.02
CA ASP A 406 -4.31 9.90 -11.86
C ASP A 406 -4.94 11.13 -12.53
N ALA A 407 -6.22 11.05 -12.90
CA ALA A 407 -6.97 12.21 -13.41
C ALA A 407 -7.07 13.34 -12.37
N THR A 408 -7.27 13.01 -11.10
CA THR A 408 -7.29 13.98 -10.00
C THR A 408 -5.90 14.57 -9.77
N LYS A 409 -4.83 13.75 -9.81
CA LYS A 409 -3.43 14.21 -9.70
C LYS A 409 -3.07 15.18 -10.83
N ALA A 410 -3.39 14.83 -12.07
CA ALA A 410 -3.15 15.68 -13.24
C ALA A 410 -3.93 16.99 -13.16
N TRP A 411 -5.21 16.93 -12.75
CA TRP A 411 -6.02 18.13 -12.53
C TRP A 411 -5.43 19.04 -11.45
N ILE A 412 -4.93 18.48 -10.34
CA ILE A 412 -4.25 19.27 -9.30
C ILE A 412 -3.02 19.96 -9.86
N GLY A 413 -2.23 19.30 -10.70
CA GLY A 413 -1.11 19.94 -11.39
C GLY A 413 -1.54 21.21 -12.13
N GLY A 414 -2.61 21.12 -12.94
CA GLY A 414 -3.16 22.26 -13.66
C GLY A 414 -3.77 23.35 -12.76
N LEU A 415 -4.41 22.97 -11.65
CA LEU A 415 -4.92 23.92 -10.65
C LEU A 415 -3.76 24.65 -9.95
N LEU A 416 -2.69 23.93 -9.59
CA LEU A 416 -1.52 24.50 -8.92
C LEU A 416 -0.74 25.43 -9.85
N ASP A 417 -0.52 25.06 -11.12
CA ASP A 417 0.09 25.95 -12.12
C ASP A 417 -0.67 27.28 -12.24
N GLU A 418 -2.00 27.21 -12.34
CA GLU A 418 -2.81 28.42 -12.45
C GLU A 418 -2.85 29.23 -11.14
N ALA A 419 -2.95 28.54 -9.99
CA ALA A 419 -2.92 29.19 -8.68
C ALA A 419 -1.58 29.91 -8.47
N LEU A 420 -0.44 29.26 -8.77
CA LEU A 420 0.89 29.84 -8.72
C LEU A 420 0.99 31.06 -9.63
N ASN A 421 0.62 30.94 -10.91
CA ASN A 421 0.73 32.05 -11.87
C ASN A 421 -0.09 33.27 -11.44
N ARG A 422 -1.34 33.06 -10.99
CA ARG A 422 -2.22 34.14 -10.54
C ARG A 422 -1.72 34.79 -9.25
N THR A 423 -1.38 33.98 -8.24
CA THR A 423 -0.94 34.49 -6.93
C THR A 423 0.45 35.12 -7.00
N GLN A 424 1.36 34.58 -7.80
CA GLN A 424 2.66 35.19 -8.07
C GLN A 424 2.51 36.53 -8.77
N SER A 425 1.67 36.62 -9.80
CA SER A 425 1.44 37.89 -10.51
C SER A 425 0.88 38.96 -9.59
N ASN A 426 -0.07 38.58 -8.73
CA ASN A 426 -0.64 39.49 -7.72
C ASN A 426 0.39 39.90 -6.67
N ALA A 427 1.19 38.94 -6.16
CA ALA A 427 2.24 39.20 -5.19
C ALA A 427 3.33 40.13 -5.77
N MET A 428 3.72 39.93 -7.03
CA MET A 428 4.70 40.78 -7.70
C MET A 428 4.14 42.17 -8.00
N ALA A 429 2.87 42.30 -8.35
CA ALA A 429 2.22 43.60 -8.50
C ALA A 429 2.22 44.38 -7.16
N LEU A 430 1.90 43.70 -6.06
CA LEU A 430 1.96 44.28 -4.71
C LEU A 430 3.39 44.69 -4.33
N LEU A 431 4.39 43.82 -4.60
CA LEU A 431 5.80 44.08 -4.29
C LEU A 431 6.42 45.20 -5.14
N ASN A 432 6.02 45.33 -6.40
CA ASN A 432 6.54 46.34 -7.32
C ASN A 432 5.88 47.71 -7.11
N ASP A 433 4.63 47.76 -6.64
CA ASP A 433 4.00 49.01 -6.21
C ASP A 433 4.43 49.37 -4.78
N GLY A 434 5.72 49.67 -4.62
CA GLY A 434 6.33 50.05 -3.35
C GLY A 434 5.61 51.20 -2.64
N SER A 435 4.86 52.03 -3.37
CA SER A 435 4.06 53.13 -2.81
C SER A 435 2.82 52.66 -2.05
N GLN A 436 2.15 51.60 -2.52
CA GLN A 436 1.03 50.98 -1.82
C GLN A 436 1.51 50.20 -0.61
N LEU A 437 2.62 49.47 -0.76
CA LEU A 437 3.26 48.75 0.34
C LEU A 437 3.64 49.69 1.48
N GLU A 438 4.30 50.79 1.15
CA GLU A 438 4.69 51.79 2.13
C GLU A 438 3.46 52.45 2.78
N ALA A 439 2.37 52.68 2.04
CA ALA A 439 1.13 53.19 2.61
C ALA A 439 0.40 52.19 3.53
N MET A 440 0.49 50.88 3.25
CA MET A 440 -0.09 49.81 4.07
C MET A 440 0.75 49.46 5.30
N LEU A 441 2.07 49.61 5.20
CA LEU A 441 3.04 49.36 6.26
C LEU A 441 3.30 50.59 7.13
N ARG A 442 3.12 51.81 6.59
CA ARG A 442 3.11 53.01 7.42
C ARG A 442 1.91 52.92 8.36
N PRO A 443 2.09 53.20 9.66
CA PRO A 443 0.98 53.39 10.57
C PRO A 443 0.22 54.64 10.14
N ALA A 444 -0.68 54.49 9.17
CA ALA A 444 -1.72 55.48 8.90
C ALA A 444 -2.52 55.64 10.20
N GLN A 445 -3.02 56.85 10.46
CA GLN A 445 -3.84 57.16 11.62
C GLN A 445 -4.72 55.95 12.02
N PRO A 446 -4.58 55.39 13.25
CA PRO A 446 -4.94 54.00 13.58
C PRO A 446 -6.45 53.66 13.55
N TRP A 447 -7.27 54.45 12.85
CA TRP A 447 -8.73 54.38 12.89
C TRP A 447 -9.41 54.56 11.52
N ALA A 448 -8.71 54.37 10.40
CA ALA A 448 -9.36 54.32 9.09
C ALA A 448 -9.87 52.89 8.78
N PRO A 449 -11.17 52.57 8.90
CA PRO A 449 -11.70 51.21 8.69
C PRO A 449 -11.45 50.64 7.29
N ALA A 450 -11.12 51.49 6.30
CA ALA A 450 -10.74 51.07 4.96
C ALA A 450 -9.38 50.34 4.89
N THR A 451 -8.52 50.42 5.92
CA THR A 451 -7.18 49.78 5.90
C THR A 451 -7.18 48.35 6.42
N ALA A 452 -8.10 47.95 7.31
CA ALA A 452 -8.13 46.59 7.85
C ALA A 452 -8.56 45.55 6.80
N ALA A 453 -9.68 45.77 6.12
CA ALA A 453 -10.16 44.86 5.06
C ALA A 453 -9.15 44.74 3.90
N THR A 454 -8.48 45.84 3.55
CA THR A 454 -7.42 45.84 2.51
C THR A 454 -6.19 45.06 2.97
N ARG A 455 -5.77 45.20 4.23
CA ARG A 455 -4.67 44.42 4.82
C ARG A 455 -5.01 42.93 4.91
N ASP A 456 -6.21 42.59 5.33
CA ASP A 456 -6.67 41.20 5.40
C ASP A 456 -6.73 40.56 4.00
N ALA A 457 -7.22 41.30 3.00
CA ALA A 457 -7.22 40.85 1.61
C ALA A 457 -5.80 40.62 1.07
N VAL A 458 -4.86 41.53 1.35
CA VAL A 458 -3.46 41.38 0.94
C VAL A 458 -2.77 40.24 1.68
N ALA A 459 -2.95 40.12 2.99
CA ALA A 459 -2.42 39.01 3.78
C ALA A 459 -2.96 37.65 3.27
N GLY A 460 -4.25 37.61 2.90
CA GLY A 460 -4.88 36.46 2.28
C GLY A 460 -4.29 36.09 0.91
N LEU A 461 -4.05 37.06 0.04
CA LEU A 461 -3.41 36.84 -1.27
C LEU A 461 -1.98 36.28 -1.12
N LEU A 462 -1.22 36.83 -0.17
CA LEU A 462 0.14 36.36 0.14
C LEU A 462 0.12 34.95 0.74
N ALA A 463 -0.85 34.65 1.62
CA ALA A 463 -1.07 33.29 2.12
C ALA A 463 -1.44 32.31 0.99
N GLY A 464 -2.23 32.77 0.01
CA GLY A 464 -2.53 32.05 -1.22
C GLY A 464 -1.28 31.64 -2.00
N TYR A 465 -0.34 32.57 -2.19
CA TYR A 465 0.93 32.27 -2.86
C TYR A 465 1.74 31.24 -2.09
N GLU A 466 1.88 31.39 -0.77
CA GLU A 466 2.63 30.43 0.05
C GLU A 466 2.05 29.02 0.00
N VAL A 467 0.73 28.88 0.15
CA VAL A 467 0.04 27.59 0.08
C VAL A 467 0.19 26.96 -1.31
N ALA A 468 0.10 27.76 -2.38
CA ALA A 468 0.32 27.29 -3.73
C ALA A 468 1.74 26.76 -3.92
N VAL A 469 2.77 27.47 -3.43
CA VAL A 469 4.17 27.04 -3.49
C VAL A 469 4.42 25.77 -2.68
N GLU A 470 3.90 25.68 -1.46
CA GLU A 470 4.05 24.48 -0.63
C GLU A 470 3.43 23.24 -1.30
N LEU A 471 2.20 23.36 -1.80
CA LEU A 471 1.53 22.26 -2.49
C LEU A 471 2.23 21.88 -3.80
N ALA A 472 2.72 22.87 -4.54
CA ALA A 472 3.50 22.65 -5.77
C ALA A 472 4.80 21.89 -5.50
N GLN A 473 5.53 22.27 -4.44
CA GLN A 473 6.74 21.56 -4.03
C GLN A 473 6.44 20.11 -3.65
N ARG A 474 5.35 19.87 -2.90
CA ARG A 474 4.91 18.51 -2.55
C ARG A 474 4.48 17.71 -3.78
N TYR A 475 3.79 18.34 -4.73
CA TYR A 475 3.38 17.71 -5.99
C TYR A 475 4.59 17.30 -6.83
N VAL A 476 5.57 18.19 -7.01
CA VAL A 476 6.82 17.88 -7.72
C VAL A 476 7.61 16.78 -7.00
N ALA A 477 7.70 16.82 -5.66
CA ALA A 477 8.35 15.78 -4.87
C ALA A 477 7.69 14.41 -5.01
N SER A 478 6.38 14.37 -5.32
CA SER A 478 5.65 13.13 -5.62
C SER A 478 5.82 12.63 -7.06
N GLY A 479 6.65 13.29 -7.87
CA GLY A 479 6.90 12.97 -9.28
C GLY A 479 6.01 13.73 -10.27
N GLY A 480 5.18 14.66 -9.80
CA GLY A 480 4.36 15.51 -10.66
C GLY A 480 5.18 16.51 -11.46
N GLN A 481 4.66 16.91 -12.62
CA GLN A 481 5.26 17.97 -13.46
C GLN A 481 4.35 19.20 -13.48
N LEU A 482 4.96 20.36 -13.30
CA LEU A 482 4.31 21.67 -13.37
C LEU A 482 4.93 22.46 -14.52
N SER A 483 4.09 23.21 -15.24
CA SER A 483 4.56 24.10 -16.31
C SER A 483 5.14 25.40 -15.74
N THR A 484 4.66 25.82 -14.57
CA THR A 484 5.19 26.98 -13.85
C THR A 484 6.39 26.56 -13.01
N ALA A 485 7.47 27.35 -13.10
CA ALA A 485 8.66 27.15 -12.27
C ALA A 485 8.30 27.32 -10.79
N VAL A 486 8.47 26.26 -10.01
CA VAL A 486 8.27 26.30 -8.56
C VAL A 486 9.50 26.93 -7.92
N PRO A 487 9.35 27.90 -6.99
CA PRO A 487 10.49 28.40 -6.24
C PRO A 487 11.24 27.26 -5.54
N ASP A 488 12.56 27.21 -5.71
CA ASP A 488 13.44 26.25 -5.02
C ASP A 488 13.50 26.49 -3.50
N GLU A 489 13.10 27.69 -3.08
CA GLU A 489 13.07 28.10 -1.69
C GLU A 489 11.93 27.40 -0.96
N ARG A 490 12.24 26.68 0.13
CA ARG A 490 11.20 26.15 1.00
C ARG A 490 10.51 27.27 1.77
N PRO A 491 9.20 27.14 2.08
CA PRO A 491 8.53 27.97 3.05
C PRO A 491 9.31 27.98 4.38
N ARG A 492 9.58 29.19 4.89
CA ARG A 492 10.20 29.41 6.19
C ARG A 492 9.15 29.37 7.30
N SER A 493 9.55 28.82 8.44
CA SER A 493 8.74 28.90 9.66
C SER A 493 8.68 30.35 10.17
N ALA A 494 7.69 30.67 11.00
CA ALA A 494 7.58 31.99 11.64
C ALA A 494 8.85 32.37 12.42
N GLN A 495 9.54 31.38 13.00
CA GLN A 495 10.79 31.56 13.74
C GLN A 495 11.95 31.98 12.83
N GLU A 496 12.07 31.33 11.67
CA GLU A 496 13.09 31.66 10.67
C GLU A 496 12.84 33.05 10.08
N LEU A 497 11.58 33.39 9.77
CA LEU A 497 11.22 34.73 9.28
C LEU A 497 11.53 35.81 10.31
N SER A 498 11.26 35.55 11.59
CA SER A 498 11.60 36.45 12.69
C SER A 498 13.10 36.70 12.79
N LEU A 499 13.92 35.67 12.56
CA LEU A 499 15.38 35.77 12.58
C LEU A 499 15.90 36.62 11.40
N GLU A 500 15.33 36.45 10.20
CA GLU A 500 15.68 37.28 9.04
C GLU A 500 15.35 38.76 9.29
N LEU A 501 14.18 39.05 9.86
CA LEU A 501 13.79 40.41 10.28
C LEU A 501 14.76 40.96 11.34
N PHE A 502 15.14 40.15 12.32
CA PHE A 502 16.12 40.53 13.35
C PHE A 502 17.49 40.88 12.75
N HIS A 503 17.88 40.22 11.66
CA HIS A 503 19.09 40.53 10.90
C HIS A 503 18.94 41.73 9.95
N GLY A 504 17.82 42.46 10.02
CA GLY A 504 17.60 43.68 9.26
C GLY A 504 17.20 43.45 7.80
N ARG A 505 16.86 42.21 7.41
CA ARG A 505 16.32 41.93 6.08
C ARG A 505 14.93 42.52 5.94
N ARG A 506 14.68 43.26 4.85
CA ARG A 506 13.40 43.90 4.58
C ARG A 506 12.66 43.18 3.46
N PRO A 507 11.31 43.14 3.46
CA PRO A 507 10.53 42.57 2.35
C PRO A 507 10.83 43.20 0.98
N SER A 508 11.34 44.44 0.95
CA SER A 508 11.74 45.16 -0.27
C SER A 508 13.14 44.80 -0.78
N ASP A 509 13.93 44.00 -0.06
CA ASP A 509 15.29 43.68 -0.45
C ASP A 509 15.30 42.85 -1.73
N GLY A 510 15.71 43.46 -2.85
CA GLY A 510 15.71 42.81 -4.17
C GLY A 510 16.60 41.56 -4.28
N ASN A 511 17.49 41.35 -3.32
CA ASN A 511 18.35 40.16 -3.20
C ASN A 511 17.66 38.98 -2.51
N LEU A 512 16.48 39.18 -1.91
CA LEU A 512 15.68 38.10 -1.36
C LEU A 512 14.85 37.44 -2.45
N GLY A 513 14.72 36.12 -2.35
CA GLY A 513 13.79 35.34 -3.13
C GLY A 513 12.36 35.88 -3.09
N VAL A 514 11.59 35.63 -4.14
CA VAL A 514 10.20 36.08 -4.24
C VAL A 514 9.37 35.48 -3.11
N LEU A 515 9.54 34.19 -2.81
CA LEU A 515 8.84 33.53 -1.71
C LEU A 515 9.20 34.19 -0.37
N LEU A 516 10.49 34.37 -0.08
CA LEU A 516 10.92 34.96 1.18
C LEU A 516 10.39 36.39 1.37
N ARG A 517 10.34 37.21 0.31
CA ARG A 517 9.74 38.56 0.37
C ARG A 517 8.24 38.52 0.68
N VAL A 518 7.52 37.60 0.04
CA VAL A 518 6.07 37.39 0.30
C VAL A 518 5.84 36.96 1.74
N GLN A 519 6.62 36.01 2.24
CA GLN A 519 6.49 35.50 3.60
C GLN A 519 6.76 36.57 4.67
N LEU A 520 7.82 37.36 4.48
CA LEU A 520 8.14 38.48 5.36
C LEU A 520 7.02 39.52 5.35
N LEU A 521 6.51 39.88 4.17
CA LEU A 521 5.44 40.85 4.05
C LEU A 521 4.14 40.38 4.72
N ARG A 522 3.72 39.13 4.51
CA ARG A 522 2.52 38.58 5.18
C ARG A 522 2.69 38.60 6.69
N HIS A 523 3.83 38.12 7.18
CA HIS A 523 4.10 38.08 8.61
C HIS A 523 4.08 39.47 9.24
N THR A 524 4.55 40.49 8.50
CA THR A 524 4.46 41.89 8.92
C THR A 524 3.02 42.35 9.08
N LEU A 525 2.18 42.08 8.08
CA LEU A 525 0.78 42.50 8.08
C LEU A 525 -0.02 41.81 9.19
N ASP A 526 0.17 40.50 9.38
CA ASP A 526 -0.47 39.74 10.45
C ASP A 526 -0.13 40.31 11.83
N ALA A 527 1.16 40.62 12.02
CA ALA A 527 1.65 41.11 13.29
C ALA A 527 1.23 42.58 13.54
N ALA A 528 1.13 43.41 12.50
CA ALA A 528 0.50 44.73 12.60
C ALA A 528 -0.98 44.65 13.03
N THR A 529 -1.77 43.74 12.44
CA THR A 529 -3.17 43.50 12.84
C THR A 529 -3.27 43.03 14.29
N ARG A 530 -2.38 42.13 14.74
CA ARG A 530 -2.34 41.68 16.15
C ARG A 530 -1.95 42.79 17.10
N LEU A 531 -1.01 43.65 16.72
CA LEU A 531 -0.63 44.81 17.52
C LEU A 531 -1.78 45.80 17.64
N GLU A 532 -2.57 46.02 16.60
CA GLU A 532 -3.79 46.82 16.67
C GLU A 532 -4.85 46.20 17.58
N GLU A 533 -5.05 44.89 17.50
CA GLU A 533 -5.94 44.19 18.43
C GLU A 533 -5.45 44.27 19.88
N LEU A 534 -4.15 44.11 20.10
CA LEU A 534 -3.54 44.18 21.42
C LEU A 534 -3.60 45.60 21.97
N ALA A 535 -3.34 46.61 21.13
CA ALA A 535 -3.52 48.03 21.46
C ALA A 535 -4.96 48.31 21.89
N ARG A 536 -5.93 47.73 21.18
CA ARG A 536 -7.37 47.89 21.48
C ARG A 536 -7.80 47.15 22.75
N LYS A 537 -7.30 45.93 22.98
CA LYS A 537 -7.69 45.05 24.09
C LYS A 537 -6.94 45.37 25.39
N ASP A 538 -5.65 45.69 25.30
CA ASP A 538 -4.74 45.89 26.45
C ASP A 538 -3.55 46.82 26.09
N PRO A 539 -3.78 48.14 26.04
CA PRO A 539 -2.73 49.12 25.69
C PRO A 539 -1.60 49.17 26.72
N ALA A 540 -1.85 48.76 27.97
CA ALA A 540 -0.84 48.70 29.02
C ALA A 540 0.16 47.57 28.78
N ARG A 541 -0.29 46.43 28.27
CA ARG A 541 0.59 45.32 27.85
C ARG A 541 1.46 45.69 26.66
N LEU A 542 0.89 46.41 25.69
CA LEU A 542 1.67 46.95 24.57
C LEU A 542 2.80 47.85 25.09
N ALA A 543 2.48 48.80 25.99
CA ALA A 543 3.47 49.68 26.64
C ALA A 543 4.68 48.93 27.23
N LEU A 544 4.40 47.84 27.95
CA LEU A 544 5.42 47.06 28.66
C LEU A 544 6.37 46.34 27.69
N GLN A 545 5.90 45.94 26.49
CA GLN A 545 6.73 45.31 25.47
C GLN A 545 7.74 46.29 24.83
N PHE A 546 7.40 47.58 24.74
CA PHE A 546 8.26 48.62 24.14
C PHE A 546 9.35 49.15 25.09
N VAL A 547 9.05 49.32 26.38
CA VAL A 547 9.95 49.99 27.33
C VAL A 547 11.18 49.16 27.73
N GLY A 548 11.17 47.83 27.51
CA GLY A 548 12.32 46.96 27.80
C GLY A 548 13.44 46.95 26.75
N ARG A 549 13.32 47.72 25.66
CA ARG A 549 14.20 47.59 24.47
C ARG A 549 14.79 48.94 24.06
N THR A 550 15.71 49.45 24.88
CA THR A 550 16.29 50.80 24.78
C THR A 550 17.35 50.99 23.69
N THR A 551 17.73 49.95 22.94
CA THR A 551 18.85 50.00 21.97
C THR A 551 18.44 49.84 20.51
N LEU A 552 17.16 49.64 20.21
CA LEU A 552 16.69 49.47 18.83
C LEU A 552 16.18 50.80 18.27
N PRO A 553 16.54 51.16 17.03
CA PRO A 553 15.91 52.26 16.29
C PRO A 553 14.38 52.12 16.29
N ALA A 554 13.65 53.25 16.35
CA ALA A 554 12.19 53.26 16.50
C ALA A 554 11.45 52.43 15.44
N ASP A 555 11.99 52.38 14.21
CA ASP A 555 11.50 51.49 13.15
C ASP A 555 11.72 50.01 13.52
N MET A 556 12.89 49.63 14.03
CA MET A 556 13.19 48.24 14.44
C MET A 556 12.46 47.76 15.70
N VAL A 557 12.04 48.66 16.60
CA VAL A 557 11.24 48.25 17.79
C VAL A 557 9.89 47.71 17.36
N GLU A 558 9.27 48.31 16.34
CA GLU A 558 8.01 47.86 15.75
C GLU A 558 8.14 46.43 15.19
N TRP A 559 9.26 46.14 14.51
CA TRP A 559 9.57 44.82 13.94
C TRP A 559 9.98 43.75 14.95
N ALA A 560 10.73 44.14 15.99
CA ALA A 560 11.20 43.21 17.02
C ALA A 560 10.06 42.73 17.94
N VAL A 561 8.98 43.51 18.08
CA VAL A 561 7.78 43.08 18.79
C VAL A 561 7.01 42.01 17.99
N LEU A 562 6.98 42.12 16.65
CA LEU A 562 6.42 41.09 15.76
C LEU A 562 7.13 39.73 15.95
N ALA A 563 8.45 39.77 16.18
CA ALA A 563 9.28 38.59 16.37
C ALA A 563 9.06 37.87 17.72
N ASP A 564 8.61 38.54 18.78
CA ASP A 564 8.55 37.97 20.15
C ASP A 564 7.15 37.41 20.51
N ASP A 565 6.08 37.99 19.95
CA ASP A 565 4.70 37.50 20.15
C ASP A 565 4.47 36.14 19.45
N ALA A 566 5.26 35.84 18.41
CA ALA A 566 5.31 34.51 17.79
C ALA A 566 5.83 33.39 18.72
N TYR A 567 6.50 33.72 19.84
CA TYR A 567 7.09 32.75 20.76
C TYR A 567 6.27 32.45 22.03
N GLY A 568 5.06 33.01 22.17
CA GLY A 568 4.05 32.54 23.13
C GLY A 568 4.53 32.34 24.58
N ARG A 569 5.48 33.14 25.08
CA ARG A 569 5.95 33.00 26.48
C ARG A 569 5.08 33.80 27.45
N ILE A 570 4.69 33.07 28.49
CA ILE A 570 3.62 33.31 29.45
C ILE A 570 3.98 34.41 30.48
N TRP A 571 3.06 35.35 30.62
CA TRP A 571 2.57 36.05 31.83
C TRP A 571 3.49 36.15 33.07
N LYS A 572 3.89 37.39 33.40
CA LYS A 572 4.06 37.87 34.78
C LYS A 572 3.60 39.33 34.90
N PRO A 573 2.99 39.75 36.03
CA PRO A 573 2.55 41.13 36.29
C PRO A 573 3.71 42.12 36.49
N SER A 574 4.94 41.61 36.50
CA SER A 574 6.15 42.40 36.52
C SER A 574 7.21 41.81 35.59
N TYR A 575 7.85 42.69 34.83
CA TYR A 575 8.90 42.32 33.88
C TYR A 575 10.26 42.70 34.45
N PRO A 576 11.23 41.78 34.52
CA PRO A 576 12.61 42.15 34.72
C PRO A 576 13.08 42.92 33.48
N VAL A 577 13.40 44.20 33.63
CA VAL A 577 13.94 45.06 32.57
C VAL A 577 15.46 45.04 32.69
N PRO A 578 16.20 44.48 31.72
CA PRO A 578 17.65 44.58 31.70
C PRO A 578 18.03 46.06 31.55
N LEU A 579 18.81 46.57 32.50
CA LEU A 579 19.33 47.92 32.50
C LEU A 579 20.70 47.94 31.79
N PRO A 580 21.10 49.06 31.16
CA PRO A 580 22.37 49.19 30.45
C PRO A 580 23.63 48.77 31.24
N ASP A 581 23.54 48.78 32.58
CA ASP A 581 24.60 48.36 33.49
C ASP A 581 24.60 46.85 33.82
N GLY A 582 23.80 46.07 33.10
CA GLY A 582 23.63 44.63 33.27
C GLY A 582 22.77 44.22 34.47
N SER A 583 22.17 45.15 35.21
CA SER A 583 21.20 44.81 36.28
C SER A 583 19.79 44.58 35.72
N ALA A 584 18.91 43.99 36.53
CA ALA A 584 17.49 43.83 36.18
C ALA A 584 16.65 44.75 37.07
N GLY A 585 16.01 45.75 36.47
CA GLY A 585 14.92 46.52 37.10
C GLY A 585 13.60 45.76 37.04
N GLU A 586 12.58 46.23 37.74
CA GLU A 586 11.22 45.67 37.70
C GLU A 586 10.25 46.74 37.22
N MET A 587 9.54 46.48 36.13
CA MET A 587 8.55 47.41 35.59
C MET A 587 7.12 46.96 35.87
N ARG A 588 6.27 47.91 36.27
CA ARG A 588 4.84 47.72 36.50
C ARG A 588 4.05 48.83 35.82
N SER A 589 2.87 48.53 35.27
CA SER A 589 1.95 49.57 34.81
C SER A 589 0.63 49.50 35.60
N VAL A 590 0.02 50.66 35.83
CA VAL A 590 -1.26 50.82 36.53
C VAL A 590 -2.09 51.83 35.75
N ARG A 591 -3.27 51.41 35.29
CA ARG A 591 -4.24 52.31 34.65
C ARG A 591 -5.27 52.78 35.68
N SER A 592 -5.52 54.09 35.74
CA SER A 592 -6.55 54.70 36.55
C SER A 592 -7.23 55.83 35.77
N GLY A 593 -8.48 55.61 35.36
CA GLY A 593 -9.20 56.53 34.46
C GLY A 593 -8.46 56.74 33.13
N GLY A 594 -8.32 58.01 32.72
CA GLY A 594 -7.53 58.42 31.56
C GLY A 594 -6.03 58.51 31.82
N THR A 595 -5.52 58.01 32.95
CA THR A 595 -4.09 58.03 33.28
C THR A 595 -3.49 56.63 33.26
N LEU A 596 -2.41 56.44 32.52
CA LEU A 596 -1.58 55.23 32.55
C LEU A 596 -0.28 55.55 33.25
N ARG A 597 -0.05 54.94 34.41
CA ARG A 597 1.17 55.10 35.19
C ARG A 597 2.09 53.92 34.98
N ILE A 598 3.31 54.17 34.52
CA ILE A 598 4.37 53.19 34.33
C ILE A 598 5.40 53.41 35.44
N GLU A 599 5.57 52.43 36.31
CA GLU A 599 6.55 52.45 37.38
C GLU A 599 7.74 51.56 37.01
N LEU A 600 8.94 52.15 36.90
CA LEU A 600 10.19 51.41 36.72
C LEU A 600 10.96 51.42 38.03
N ARG A 601 11.20 50.23 38.57
CA ARG A 601 11.90 50.03 39.84
C ARG A 601 13.31 49.57 39.56
N VAL A 602 14.30 50.33 40.02
CA VAL A 602 15.70 49.96 39.86
C VAL A 602 16.21 49.42 41.20
N PRO A 603 16.88 48.26 41.25
CA PRO A 603 17.44 47.75 42.49
C PRO A 603 18.48 48.73 43.05
N PRO A 604 18.49 48.98 44.36
CA PRO A 604 19.43 49.90 44.98
C PRO A 604 20.85 49.33 44.90
N ARG A 605 21.70 49.95 44.09
CA ARG A 605 23.15 49.81 44.18
C ARG A 605 23.68 50.98 45.00
N GLY A 606 24.78 50.78 45.72
CA GLY A 606 25.37 51.78 46.64
C GLY A 606 25.82 53.11 46.01
N GLY A 607 25.50 53.38 44.75
CA GLY A 607 25.50 54.68 44.10
C GLY A 607 24.21 54.80 43.30
N GLY A 608 23.53 55.96 43.35
CA GLY A 608 22.19 56.17 42.80
C GLY A 608 22.02 55.80 41.31
N VAL A 609 20.78 55.86 40.82
CA VAL A 609 20.45 55.58 39.41
C VAL A 609 21.36 56.42 38.51
N SER A 610 22.11 55.78 37.62
CA SER A 610 23.02 56.50 36.74
C SER A 610 22.23 57.40 35.77
N ASP A 611 22.78 58.56 35.44
CA ASP A 611 22.16 59.50 34.50
C ASP A 611 21.84 58.83 33.14
N GLY A 612 22.62 57.83 32.74
CA GLY A 612 22.36 57.01 31.54
C GLY A 612 21.09 56.18 31.64
N VAL A 613 20.86 55.49 32.76
CA VAL A 613 19.63 54.70 32.98
C VAL A 613 18.39 55.59 33.02
N LEU A 614 18.50 56.77 33.66
CA LEU A 614 17.42 57.76 33.67
C LEU A 614 17.16 58.35 32.28
N SER A 615 18.22 58.71 31.55
CA SER A 615 18.15 59.23 30.18
C SER A 615 17.49 58.23 29.23
N ASP A 616 17.99 56.99 29.21
CA ASP A 616 17.53 55.96 28.29
C ASP A 616 16.10 55.51 28.63
N GLY A 617 15.80 55.39 29.94
CA GLY A 617 14.46 55.09 30.43
C GLY A 617 13.47 56.19 30.06
N LEU A 618 13.81 57.47 30.28
CA LEU A 618 12.94 58.58 29.92
C LEU A 618 12.77 58.71 28.40
N THR A 619 13.82 58.47 27.62
CA THR A 619 13.77 58.52 26.15
C THR A 619 12.89 57.42 25.59
N ALA A 620 13.06 56.18 26.04
CA ALA A 620 12.21 55.06 25.62
C ALA A 620 10.74 55.30 25.97
N ILE A 621 10.47 55.89 27.13
CA ILE A 621 9.11 56.14 27.60
C ILE A 621 8.48 57.37 26.92
N LEU A 622 9.26 58.40 26.61
CA LEU A 622 8.82 59.54 25.78
C LEU A 622 8.49 59.09 24.35
N GLY A 623 9.33 58.25 23.74
CA GLY A 623 9.05 57.65 22.43
C GLY A 623 7.80 56.75 22.47
N SER A 624 7.63 55.98 23.54
CA SER A 624 6.48 55.09 23.70
C SER A 624 5.18 55.83 24.04
N ALA A 625 5.24 57.00 24.69
CA ALA A 625 4.06 57.77 25.06
C ALA A 625 3.20 58.17 23.85
N ARG A 626 3.82 58.45 22.71
CA ARG A 626 3.11 58.75 21.46
C ARG A 626 2.30 57.56 20.97
N LEU A 627 2.89 56.36 21.01
CA LEU A 627 2.20 55.11 20.68
C LEU A 627 1.06 54.82 21.66
N LEU A 628 1.27 55.09 22.96
CA LEU A 628 0.26 54.87 24.00
C LEU A 628 -0.95 55.80 23.85
N PHE A 629 -0.72 57.07 23.55
CA PHE A 629 -1.80 58.00 23.24
C PHE A 629 -2.47 57.70 21.90
N ALA A 630 -1.76 57.17 20.91
CA ALA A 630 -2.36 56.75 19.65
C ALA A 630 -3.22 55.49 19.82
N ALA A 631 -2.77 54.55 20.67
CA ALA A 631 -3.43 53.28 20.95
C ALA A 631 -4.71 53.42 21.78
N ASP A 632 -4.77 54.42 22.66
CA ASP A 632 -5.88 54.55 23.62
C ASP A 632 -6.48 55.96 23.63
N PRO A 633 -7.55 56.21 22.86
CA PRO A 633 -8.23 57.51 22.80
C PRO A 633 -8.75 58.02 24.16
N ALA A 634 -8.95 57.16 25.16
CA ALA A 634 -9.37 57.57 26.49
C ALA A 634 -8.19 57.96 27.40
N LEU A 635 -6.96 57.74 26.95
CA LEU A 635 -5.75 58.11 27.65
C LEU A 635 -5.46 59.61 27.50
N GLU A 636 -5.63 60.36 28.59
CA GLU A 636 -5.36 61.78 28.68
C GLU A 636 -3.94 62.06 29.19
N ARG A 637 -3.38 61.13 29.95
CA ARG A 637 -2.10 61.29 30.64
C ARG A 637 -1.32 59.97 30.73
N VAL A 638 -0.01 60.04 30.49
CA VAL A 638 0.95 58.98 30.79
C VAL A 638 1.84 59.48 31.90
N GLU A 639 1.85 58.78 33.03
CA GLU A 639 2.76 59.04 34.14
C GLU A 639 3.87 57.99 34.15
N VAL A 640 5.06 58.42 34.49
CA VAL A 640 6.25 57.58 34.56
C VAL A 640 6.89 57.84 35.89
N ALA A 641 7.02 56.81 36.73
CA ALA A 641 7.68 56.90 38.01
C ALA A 641 8.89 55.97 38.01
N ILE A 642 10.09 56.53 37.96
CA ILE A 642 11.34 55.76 38.09
C ILE A 642 11.83 55.92 39.52
N GLY A 643 11.93 54.84 40.30
CA GLY A 643 12.38 54.95 41.69
C GLY A 643 13.18 53.75 42.18
N MET A 644 13.94 53.96 43.26
CA MET A 644 14.67 52.91 43.93
C MET A 644 13.82 52.31 45.05
N GLY A 645 13.63 50.99 45.05
CA GLY A 645 12.84 50.30 46.06
C GLY A 645 13.58 49.10 46.66
N GLN A 646 13.45 48.90 47.97
CA GLN A 646 13.83 47.65 48.66
C GLN A 646 12.58 46.77 48.84
N ALA A 647 12.68 45.49 48.53
CA ALA A 647 11.65 44.51 48.92
C ALA A 647 11.69 44.32 50.45
N PRO A 648 10.55 44.06 51.15
CA PRO A 648 9.23 43.69 50.63
C PRO A 648 8.15 44.77 50.80
N ASN A 649 8.49 46.02 51.17
CA ASN A 649 7.48 47.07 51.47
C ASN A 649 7.26 48.10 50.36
N TRP A 650 7.96 47.98 49.22
CA TRP A 650 7.60 48.59 47.92
C TRP A 650 7.39 50.12 47.92
N VAL A 651 7.97 50.86 48.88
CA VAL A 651 8.01 52.33 48.88
C VAL A 651 9.15 52.80 47.98
N LEU A 652 8.84 53.59 46.95
CA LEU A 652 9.85 54.19 46.08
C LEU A 652 10.53 55.34 46.83
N SER A 653 11.83 55.18 47.09
CA SER A 653 12.70 56.26 47.53
C SER A 653 13.39 56.87 46.31
N ASN A 654 13.55 58.20 46.27
CA ASN A 654 14.15 58.93 45.16
C ASN A 654 13.46 58.67 43.80
N THR A 655 12.17 59.01 43.72
CA THR A 655 11.38 58.87 42.49
C THR A 655 11.55 60.05 41.55
N VAL A 656 11.92 59.81 40.30
CA VAL A 656 11.70 60.76 39.21
C VAL A 656 10.32 60.49 38.63
N GLN A 657 9.42 61.47 38.72
CA GLN A 657 8.10 61.39 38.10
C GLN A 657 8.03 62.32 36.89
N LEU A 658 7.72 61.74 35.74
CA LEU A 658 7.39 62.48 34.52
C LEU A 658 5.93 62.23 34.19
N ALA A 659 5.18 63.28 33.90
CA ALA A 659 3.81 63.18 33.41
C ALA A 659 3.72 63.86 32.05
N ILE A 660 3.27 63.12 31.06
CA ILE A 660 3.03 63.61 29.70
C ILE A 660 1.51 63.64 29.54
N ARG A 661 0.94 64.78 29.15
CA ARG A 661 -0.47 64.85 28.75
C ARG A 661 -0.57 64.75 27.24
N ARG A 662 -1.66 64.18 26.74
CA ARG A 662 -1.88 64.07 25.29
C ARG A 662 -1.74 65.42 24.56
N GLY A 663 -2.36 66.48 25.11
CA GLY A 663 -2.32 67.81 24.49
C GLY A 663 -0.94 68.48 24.47
N ASP A 664 -0.02 68.04 25.35
CA ASP A 664 1.36 68.54 25.37
C ASP A 664 2.23 67.81 24.34
N LEU A 665 1.90 66.54 24.06
CA LEU A 665 2.59 65.68 23.10
C LEU A 665 2.49 66.24 21.67
N GLU A 666 1.33 66.80 21.30
CA GLU A 666 1.08 67.41 19.99
C GLU A 666 1.88 68.71 19.76
N ARG A 667 2.38 69.33 20.84
CA ARG A 667 3.14 70.58 20.80
C ARG A 667 4.66 70.38 20.89
N MET A 668 5.11 69.15 21.12
CA MET A 668 6.54 68.81 21.20
C MET A 668 7.16 68.65 19.81
N ASP A 669 8.34 69.24 19.61
CA ASP A 669 9.12 69.08 18.38
C ASP A 669 9.91 67.76 18.40
N TRP A 670 9.22 66.69 18.03
CA TRP A 670 9.74 65.32 18.05
C TRP A 670 10.95 65.12 17.12
N VAL A 671 11.05 65.89 16.03
CA VAL A 671 12.17 65.78 15.09
C VAL A 671 13.48 66.20 15.76
N ASN A 672 13.42 67.21 16.65
CA ASN A 672 14.58 67.62 17.44
C ASN A 672 14.89 66.63 18.57
N ILE A 673 13.86 66.06 19.21
CA ILE A 673 14.01 65.07 20.30
C ILE A 673 14.61 63.74 19.77
N GLU A 674 14.16 63.24 18.62
CA GLU A 674 14.66 61.99 18.02
C GLU A 674 16.10 62.13 17.53
N ARG A 675 16.51 63.31 17.03
CA ARG A 675 17.88 63.57 16.57
C ARG A 675 18.89 63.76 17.69
N SER A 676 18.44 63.95 18.93
CA SER A 676 19.29 64.19 20.08
C SER A 676 19.32 62.96 21.01
N THR A 677 20.05 61.91 20.61
CA THR A 677 20.42 60.82 21.54
C THR A 677 21.94 60.61 21.61
N PRO A 678 22.49 60.30 22.82
CA PRO A 678 21.81 60.23 24.11
C PRO A 678 21.71 61.60 24.79
N PHE A 679 20.66 61.78 25.62
CA PHE A 679 20.44 62.95 26.47
C PHE A 679 21.63 63.09 27.45
N MET A 680 22.67 63.83 27.06
CA MET A 680 23.75 64.22 27.97
C MET A 680 23.15 65.20 28.99
N GLY A 681 22.90 64.68 30.19
CA GLY A 681 22.44 65.45 31.33
C GLY A 681 23.41 66.57 31.68
N ARG A 682 23.19 67.76 31.12
CA ARG A 682 23.59 69.05 31.69
C ARG A 682 22.88 70.19 30.95
N ARG A 683 21.91 70.81 31.65
CA ARG A 683 21.42 72.21 31.52
C ARG A 683 20.12 72.59 30.79
N HIS A 684 19.18 71.70 30.43
CA HIS A 684 17.97 72.17 29.72
C HIS A 684 16.58 71.96 30.35
N LEU A 685 16.47 71.53 31.60
CA LEU A 685 15.18 71.55 32.28
C LEU A 685 15.29 72.32 33.60
N GLY A 686 14.69 73.51 33.62
CA GLY A 686 14.44 74.26 34.86
C GLY A 686 13.40 73.51 35.68
N LEU A 687 13.83 72.50 36.42
CA LEU A 687 13.04 71.85 37.46
C LEU A 687 13.17 72.67 38.74
N VAL A 688 12.06 73.30 39.15
CA VAL A 688 11.93 73.94 40.46
C VAL A 688 11.85 72.83 41.52
N PRO A 689 12.74 72.76 42.51
CA PRO A 689 12.62 71.78 43.58
C PRO A 689 11.54 72.22 44.57
N SER A 690 10.44 71.48 44.66
CA SER A 690 9.55 71.56 45.82
C SER A 690 10.09 70.65 46.92
N VAL A 691 10.66 71.25 47.95
CA VAL A 691 10.96 70.57 49.21
C VAL A 691 9.65 70.45 50.00
N THR A 692 9.22 69.23 50.28
CA THR A 692 8.40 68.93 51.46
C THR A 692 8.92 67.63 52.07
N GLY A 693 9.36 67.71 53.33
CA GLY A 693 9.80 66.56 54.11
C GLY A 693 8.63 65.67 54.54
N GLY A 694 8.96 64.40 54.75
CA GLY A 694 8.03 63.32 55.12
C GLY A 694 8.33 62.08 54.30
#